data_AF-A0A1F4PFV6-F1
#
_entry.id   AF-A0A1F4PFV6-F1
#
_cell.length_a   1.000
_cell.length_b   1.000
_cell.length_c   1.000
_cell.angle_alpha   90.00
_cell.angle_beta   90.00
_cell.angle_gamma   90.00
#
_symmetry.space_group_name_H-M   'P 1'
#
loop_
_entity.id
_entity.type
_entity.pdbx_description
1 polymer ?
#
loop_
_entity_poly.entity_id
_entity_poly.type
_entity_poly.pdbx_seq_one_letter_code
_entity_poly.pdbx_strand_id
1 'polypeptide(L)'
;CDVGEPAGSTGADGKVTLKVDAADVGKYPVISFVEAGVAIDAENGPVTVSFTMRAPADQTTVITPLTTMVQDIIESAGVSSTVAETQIKQQTGINISLFEDFTKGTTADHTAALMLARMVVVTTQQQINGIKAAVDANNAAVPKADLDRAVQKRLLEMLPSLVAALQDVSFTGATDKQAALLTAANALIAREGITLTAAADVVAINKATTASEGADVPGAGFSLSNLSVTDTNNWYFRIMTASLAQDTPDAAGNQKYVTRRFRSNGDATTNAVANWGTGSNPWRQADLHWNGSAWANCPINFENTSAVRDAKGNSSYNYCDGLETGSSSRATLDVADMPMIDIYKKIREAGYNNLNIGAADNVAATSLLGAAKFPAGSKLSYQTTTTFGNAVTYYPGLGNVVIQPPVGVGAGGTATASPQPLCATDTGVNDAPAANLEELIAKNTGTPCISGTNANTGTRNESWGGTTLGMGKIGTVPTQNVANNTLTSANYYTGNLRLRVAFGANTVAKYYKCQERLNASTRNCDLVGTGTYAIQTLGDGRTMTFSGLPALFSAQDFTQVFVERGGRVYSGFQNRAGVFKSARLNTQAATALLTQINPSFSAAAGTPVDPSTLLALTAASYQGVWFIHSPGDANGPGIDLTINANGSASCQWMGPNPLQGSVCSATVSQSGVASISESVQGALSNPYSTASVTLNFLDGTGSGTYVDSTNPTPTGPVAVTRR
;
A
#
# COMPACT_ATOMS: atom_id res chain seq x y z
N CYS A 1 11.89 -19.62 35.80
CA CYS A 1 10.53 -19.86 36.34
C CYS A 1 10.62 -19.82 37.85
N ASP A 2 9.65 -19.18 38.49
CA ASP A 2 9.55 -19.17 39.94
C ASP A 2 9.19 -20.56 40.48
N VAL A 3 9.44 -20.77 41.77
CA VAL A 3 9.14 -22.05 42.43
C VAL A 3 7.64 -22.33 42.34
N GLY A 4 7.25 -23.41 41.64
CA GLY A 4 5.86 -23.83 41.46
C GLY A 4 5.28 -23.57 40.07
N GLU A 5 5.99 -22.84 39.20
CA GLU A 5 5.58 -22.67 37.80
C GLU A 5 5.87 -23.93 36.96
N PRO A 6 5.01 -24.27 35.98
CA PRO A 6 5.26 -25.40 35.07
C PRO A 6 6.57 -25.21 34.29
N ALA A 7 7.42 -26.23 34.31
CA ALA A 7 8.68 -26.26 33.56
C ALA A 7 8.91 -27.64 32.94
N GLY A 8 9.68 -27.68 31.86
CA GLY A 8 10.09 -28.92 31.19
C GLY A 8 11.17 -28.65 30.13
N SER A 9 11.89 -29.70 29.75
CA SER A 9 12.86 -29.66 28.65
C SER A 9 12.25 -30.27 27.39
N THR A 10 12.57 -29.71 26.23
CA THR A 10 12.17 -30.26 24.94
C THR A 10 12.83 -31.62 24.72
N GLY A 11 12.07 -32.59 24.20
CA GLY A 11 12.59 -33.87 23.74
C GLY A 11 13.41 -33.75 22.45
N ALA A 12 13.93 -34.88 21.95
CA ALA A 12 14.63 -34.94 20.66
C ALA A 12 13.74 -34.57 19.45
N ASP A 13 12.42 -34.63 19.63
CA ASP A 13 11.41 -34.16 18.69
C ASP A 13 11.13 -32.65 18.81
N GLY A 14 11.85 -31.93 19.67
CA GLY A 14 11.72 -30.49 19.90
C GLY A 14 10.44 -30.10 20.65
N LYS A 15 9.72 -31.05 21.26
CA LYS A 15 8.44 -30.79 21.92
C LYS A 15 8.54 -30.89 23.44
N VAL A 16 7.71 -30.10 24.13
CA VAL A 16 7.50 -30.17 25.57
C VAL A 16 6.02 -29.95 25.85
N THR A 17 5.45 -30.71 26.79
CA THR A 17 4.08 -30.51 27.27
C THR A 17 4.14 -29.91 28.67
N LEU A 18 3.56 -28.73 28.84
CA LEU A 18 3.46 -28.05 30.14
C LEU A 18 2.05 -28.26 30.71
N LYS A 19 1.98 -28.61 31.99
CA LYS A 19 0.70 -28.78 32.69
C LYS A 19 0.27 -27.45 33.29
N VAL A 20 -0.70 -26.79 32.68
CA VAL A 20 -1.33 -25.57 33.22
C VAL A 20 -2.37 -25.95 34.26
N ASP A 21 -2.47 -25.20 35.36
CA ASP A 21 -3.51 -25.40 36.36
C ASP A 21 -4.90 -25.15 35.72
N ALA A 22 -5.84 -26.08 35.92
CA ALA A 22 -7.21 -25.95 35.42
C ALA A 22 -7.91 -24.67 35.90
N ALA A 23 -7.50 -24.13 37.05
CA ALA A 23 -8.01 -22.86 37.57
C ALA A 23 -7.56 -21.65 36.73
N ASP A 24 -6.46 -21.74 35.98
CA ASP A 24 -5.86 -20.63 35.24
C ASP A 24 -6.08 -20.69 33.72
N VAL A 25 -6.45 -21.87 33.20
CA VAL A 25 -6.81 -22.04 31.78
C VAL A 25 -7.92 -21.05 31.40
N GLY A 26 -7.73 -20.32 30.30
CA GLY A 26 -8.71 -19.35 29.81
C GLY A 26 -8.61 -17.95 30.41
N LYS A 27 -7.86 -17.76 31.51
CA LYS A 27 -7.83 -16.46 32.22
C LYS A 27 -6.69 -15.56 31.77
N TYR A 28 -5.52 -16.13 31.52
CA TYR A 28 -4.31 -15.39 31.21
C TYR A 28 -3.63 -15.94 29.95
N PRO A 29 -2.95 -15.10 29.17
CA PRO A 29 -2.08 -15.57 28.11
C PRO A 29 -1.01 -16.51 28.68
N VAL A 30 -0.73 -17.60 27.98
CA VAL A 30 0.32 -18.54 28.40
C VAL A 30 1.65 -18.03 27.88
N ILE A 31 2.65 -17.95 28.76
CA ILE A 31 4.00 -17.49 28.44
C ILE A 31 4.97 -18.66 28.60
N SER A 32 5.78 -18.89 27.57
CA SER A 32 6.85 -19.89 27.59
C SER A 32 8.19 -19.22 27.38
N PHE A 33 9.10 -19.40 28.33
CA PHE A 33 10.49 -18.96 28.21
C PHE A 33 11.33 -20.10 27.62
N VAL A 34 11.91 -19.87 26.44
CA VAL A 34 12.81 -20.82 25.79
C VAL A 34 14.24 -20.47 26.16
N GLU A 35 14.89 -21.31 26.96
CA GLU A 35 16.21 -21.05 27.51
C GLU A 35 17.33 -21.59 26.60
N ALA A 36 18.33 -20.74 26.34
CA ALA A 36 19.53 -21.09 25.61
C ALA A 36 20.32 -22.20 26.32
N GLY A 37 20.83 -23.17 25.56
CA GLY A 37 21.60 -24.31 26.07
C GLY A 37 20.75 -25.40 26.74
N VAL A 38 19.46 -25.17 26.98
CA VAL A 38 18.53 -26.13 27.58
C VAL A 38 17.52 -26.65 26.55
N ALA A 39 16.96 -25.76 25.74
CA ALA A 39 15.99 -26.13 24.70
C ALA A 39 16.69 -26.66 23.44
N ILE A 40 16.04 -27.63 22.79
CA ILE A 40 16.43 -28.26 21.54
C ILE A 40 15.35 -27.98 20.50
N ASP A 41 15.74 -27.40 19.37
CA ASP A 41 14.94 -27.36 18.16
C ASP A 41 15.20 -28.64 17.35
N ALA A 42 14.13 -29.35 16.98
CA ALA A 42 14.24 -30.66 16.32
C ALA A 42 15.05 -30.64 15.03
N GLU A 43 15.01 -29.53 14.28
CA GLU A 43 15.72 -29.39 13.00
C GLU A 43 17.14 -28.85 13.18
N ASN A 44 17.40 -28.09 14.26
CA ASN A 44 18.58 -27.22 14.36
C ASN A 44 19.45 -27.44 15.61
N GLY A 45 19.03 -28.34 16.50
CA GLY A 45 19.76 -28.64 17.72
C GLY A 45 19.56 -27.56 18.80
N PRO A 46 20.55 -27.39 19.70
CA PRO A 46 20.41 -26.52 20.86
C PRO A 46 20.09 -25.06 20.50
N VAL A 47 19.13 -24.46 21.20
CA VAL A 47 18.84 -23.03 21.12
C VAL A 47 20.01 -22.25 21.74
N THR A 48 20.53 -21.23 21.04
CA THR A 48 21.73 -20.47 21.48
C THR A 48 21.42 -19.11 22.09
N VAL A 49 20.19 -18.61 21.91
CA VAL A 49 19.73 -17.32 22.43
C VAL A 49 18.35 -17.50 23.03
N SER A 50 18.16 -17.12 24.29
CA SER A 50 16.87 -17.26 24.95
C SER A 50 15.84 -16.28 24.40
N PHE A 51 14.61 -16.74 24.21
CA PHE A 51 13.49 -15.94 23.72
C PHE A 51 12.18 -16.36 24.38
N THR A 52 11.16 -15.51 24.28
CA THR A 52 9.84 -15.74 24.89
C THR A 52 8.81 -15.99 23.80
N MET A 53 7.98 -17.02 23.99
CA MET A 53 6.79 -17.29 23.16
C MET A 53 5.53 -17.15 23.99
N ARG A 54 4.42 -16.82 23.33
CA ARG A 54 3.12 -16.60 23.96
C ARG A 54 1.98 -17.25 23.19
N ALA A 55 0.90 -17.55 23.88
CA ALA A 55 -0.36 -17.95 23.30
C ALA A 55 -1.53 -17.20 23.97
N PRO A 56 -2.58 -16.83 23.21
CA PRO A 56 -3.77 -16.20 23.78
C PRO A 56 -4.42 -17.03 24.88
N ALA A 57 -5.08 -16.35 25.81
CA ALA A 57 -5.71 -16.99 26.97
C ALA A 57 -6.78 -18.02 26.57
N ASP A 58 -7.47 -17.79 25.45
CA ASP A 58 -8.50 -18.66 24.89
C ASP A 58 -7.94 -19.72 23.91
N GLN A 59 -6.62 -19.75 23.67
CA GLN A 59 -5.95 -20.62 22.70
C GLN A 59 -4.69 -21.27 23.31
N THR A 60 -4.86 -22.01 24.42
CA THR A 60 -3.74 -22.53 25.22
C THR A 60 -3.17 -23.88 24.73
N THR A 61 -3.68 -24.44 23.62
CA THR A 61 -3.32 -25.79 23.18
C THR A 61 -1.90 -25.92 22.64
N VAL A 62 -1.39 -24.89 21.97
CA VAL A 62 -0.03 -24.84 21.42
C VAL A 62 0.58 -23.48 21.66
N ILE A 63 1.90 -23.44 21.90
CA ILE A 63 2.67 -22.20 22.03
C ILE A 63 3.73 -22.22 20.94
N THR A 64 3.61 -21.31 19.98
CA THR A 64 4.48 -21.24 18.80
C THR A 64 4.88 -19.79 18.51
N PRO A 65 5.87 -19.57 17.62
CA PRO A 65 6.16 -18.23 17.12
C PRO A 65 4.93 -17.56 16.46
N LEU A 66 4.03 -18.34 15.83
CA LEU A 66 2.82 -17.81 15.19
C LEU A 66 1.76 -17.40 16.21
N THR A 67 1.53 -18.19 17.27
CA THR A 67 0.61 -17.79 18.36
C THR A 67 1.14 -16.58 19.13
N THR A 68 2.47 -16.41 19.18
CA THR A 68 3.11 -15.24 19.78
C THR A 68 2.73 -13.98 19.00
N MET A 69 2.84 -14.01 17.67
CA MET A 69 2.41 -12.89 16.82
C MET A 69 0.91 -12.59 16.98
N VAL A 70 0.07 -13.61 17.12
CA VAL A 70 -1.37 -13.40 17.38
C VAL A 70 -1.56 -12.63 18.68
N GLN A 71 -0.90 -13.08 19.76
CA GLN A 71 -0.97 -12.41 21.06
C GLN A 71 -0.44 -10.97 21.00
N ASP A 72 0.60 -10.70 20.19
CA ASP A 72 1.13 -9.35 19.99
C ASP A 72 0.10 -8.40 19.35
N ILE A 73 -0.72 -8.90 18.41
CA ILE A 73 -1.82 -8.12 17.82
C ILE A 73 -2.94 -7.88 18.84
N ILE A 74 -3.31 -8.89 19.63
CA ILE A 74 -4.30 -8.74 20.71
C ILE A 74 -3.88 -7.62 21.67
N GLU A 75 -2.63 -7.65 22.14
CA GLU A 75 -2.11 -6.66 23.08
C GLU A 75 -1.99 -5.26 22.49
N SER A 76 -1.58 -5.16 21.21
CA SER A 76 -1.33 -3.88 20.55
C SER A 76 -2.57 -3.20 19.99
N ALA A 77 -3.63 -3.96 19.71
CA ALA A 77 -4.81 -3.46 19.02
C ALA A 77 -6.12 -3.66 19.78
N GLY A 78 -6.12 -4.46 20.87
CA GLY A 78 -7.28 -4.68 21.73
C GLY A 78 -8.36 -5.56 21.11
N VAL A 79 -8.00 -6.51 20.24
CA VAL A 79 -8.93 -7.37 19.48
C VAL A 79 -8.97 -8.81 19.98
N SER A 80 -9.94 -9.61 19.51
CA SER A 80 -10.01 -11.04 19.80
C SER A 80 -8.93 -11.85 19.08
N SER A 81 -8.66 -13.06 19.59
CA SER A 81 -7.75 -14.03 18.97
C SER A 81 -8.11 -14.37 17.53
N THR A 82 -9.39 -14.50 17.21
CA THR A 82 -9.89 -14.78 15.85
C THR A 82 -9.58 -13.64 14.86
N VAL A 83 -9.77 -12.39 15.29
CA VAL A 83 -9.47 -11.21 14.44
C VAL A 83 -7.96 -11.10 14.22
N ALA A 84 -7.17 -11.27 15.29
CA ALA A 84 -5.72 -11.25 15.23
C ALA A 84 -5.14 -12.38 14.34
N GLU A 85 -5.68 -13.60 14.43
CA GLU A 85 -5.30 -14.72 13.57
C GLU A 85 -5.60 -14.42 12.10
N THR A 86 -6.81 -13.94 11.82
CA THR A 86 -7.24 -13.58 10.46
C THR A 86 -6.28 -12.58 9.83
N GLN A 87 -5.83 -11.59 10.60
CA GLN A 87 -4.88 -10.59 10.15
C GLN A 87 -3.53 -11.20 9.76
N ILE A 88 -2.94 -12.07 10.60
CA ILE A 88 -1.66 -12.72 10.29
C ILE A 88 -1.80 -13.61 9.07
N LYS A 89 -2.90 -14.36 8.94
CA LYS A 89 -3.19 -15.18 7.77
C LYS A 89 -3.27 -14.34 6.50
N GLN A 90 -3.92 -13.16 6.54
CA GLN A 90 -3.99 -12.24 5.39
C GLN A 90 -2.63 -11.65 5.00
N GLN A 91 -1.76 -11.37 5.98
CA GLN A 91 -0.41 -10.82 5.74
C GLN A 91 0.55 -11.88 5.20
N THR A 92 0.38 -13.14 5.61
CA THR A 92 1.34 -14.21 5.33
C THR A 92 0.92 -15.13 4.19
N GLY A 93 -0.38 -15.17 3.88
CA GLY A 93 -0.96 -16.14 2.95
C GLY A 93 -1.10 -17.54 3.54
N ILE A 94 -0.88 -17.74 4.84
CA ILE A 94 -1.08 -19.04 5.51
C ILE A 94 -2.59 -19.34 5.62
N ASN A 95 -3.02 -20.50 5.11
CA ASN A 95 -4.44 -20.84 5.06
C ASN A 95 -4.92 -21.79 6.18
N ILE A 96 -4.01 -22.36 6.98
CA ILE A 96 -4.34 -23.21 8.14
C ILE A 96 -4.57 -22.39 9.42
N SER A 97 -5.05 -23.02 10.49
CA SER A 97 -5.15 -22.38 11.81
C SER A 97 -3.75 -22.13 12.38
N LEU A 98 -3.54 -20.96 12.99
CA LEU A 98 -2.30 -20.62 13.70
C LEU A 98 -2.27 -21.17 15.12
N PHE A 99 -3.41 -21.69 15.61
CA PHE A 99 -3.57 -22.32 16.92
C PHE A 99 -3.43 -23.85 16.89
N GLU A 100 -3.07 -24.41 15.74
CA GLU A 100 -2.81 -25.84 15.57
C GLU A 100 -1.31 -26.16 15.56
N ASP A 101 -0.95 -27.41 15.88
CA ASP A 101 0.42 -27.91 15.71
C ASP A 101 0.71 -28.13 14.22
N PHE A 102 1.17 -27.06 13.55
CA PHE A 102 1.49 -27.07 12.13
C PHE A 102 2.64 -28.03 11.75
N THR A 103 3.36 -28.62 12.71
CA THR A 103 4.39 -29.64 12.43
C THR A 103 3.80 -31.02 12.11
N LYS A 104 2.51 -31.24 12.39
CA LYS A 104 1.85 -32.54 12.17
C LYS A 104 1.29 -32.73 10.76
N GLY A 105 1.07 -31.65 10.02
CA GLY A 105 0.54 -31.72 8.66
C GLY A 105 1.62 -31.67 7.59
N THR A 106 1.27 -32.13 6.39
CA THR A 106 2.21 -32.30 5.26
C THR A 106 1.83 -31.46 4.03
N THR A 107 0.81 -30.59 4.15
CA THR A 107 0.39 -29.74 3.02
C THR A 107 1.37 -28.58 2.81
N ALA A 108 1.31 -27.93 1.65
CA ALA A 108 2.12 -26.75 1.36
C ALA A 108 1.95 -25.63 2.40
N ASP A 109 0.72 -25.43 2.91
CA ASP A 109 0.43 -24.45 3.96
C ASP A 109 1.11 -24.79 5.29
N HIS A 110 1.21 -26.08 5.66
CA HIS A 110 1.93 -26.50 6.87
C HIS A 110 3.42 -26.21 6.75
N THR A 111 4.02 -26.53 5.58
CA THR A 111 5.42 -26.22 5.30
C THR A 111 5.68 -24.70 5.31
N ALA A 112 4.77 -23.90 4.73
CA ALA A 112 4.86 -22.44 4.75
C ALA A 112 4.79 -21.88 6.18
N ALA A 113 3.84 -22.37 6.99
CA ALA A 113 3.72 -21.98 8.40
C ALA A 113 4.98 -22.33 9.20
N LEU A 114 5.55 -23.53 8.99
CA LEU A 114 6.79 -23.96 9.63
C LEU A 114 7.99 -23.08 9.23
N MET A 115 8.15 -22.78 7.93
CA MET A 115 9.23 -21.91 7.45
C MET A 115 9.10 -20.49 8.01
N LEU A 116 7.89 -19.95 8.05
CA LEU A 116 7.65 -18.63 8.64
C LEU A 116 7.94 -18.63 10.14
N ALA A 117 7.43 -19.59 10.89
CA ALA A 117 7.71 -19.71 12.31
C ALA A 117 9.22 -19.76 12.59
N ARG A 118 9.97 -20.51 11.77
CA ARG A 118 11.42 -20.58 11.88
C ARG A 118 12.09 -19.25 11.55
N MET A 119 11.68 -18.59 10.47
CA MET A 119 12.21 -17.27 10.09
C MET A 119 11.99 -16.23 11.18
N VAL A 120 10.81 -16.24 11.82
CA VAL A 120 10.48 -15.39 12.97
C VAL A 120 11.46 -15.66 14.12
N VAL A 121 11.72 -16.92 14.48
CA VAL A 121 12.67 -17.27 15.55
C VAL A 121 14.09 -16.83 15.22
N VAL A 122 14.59 -17.17 14.03
CA VAL A 122 15.95 -16.80 13.61
C VAL A 122 16.12 -15.28 13.61
N THR A 123 15.15 -14.55 13.06
CA THR A 123 15.18 -13.08 13.05
C THR A 123 15.14 -12.52 14.46
N THR A 124 14.30 -13.07 15.34
CA THR A 124 14.22 -12.68 16.76
C THR A 124 15.57 -12.83 17.46
N GLN A 125 16.20 -13.99 17.31
CA GLN A 125 17.48 -14.29 17.96
C GLN A 125 18.61 -13.38 17.45
N GLN A 126 18.71 -13.17 16.14
CA GLN A 126 19.72 -12.27 15.56
C GLN A 126 19.49 -10.81 15.99
N GLN A 127 18.24 -10.36 15.98
CA GLN A 127 17.88 -9.01 16.38
C GLN A 127 18.19 -8.76 17.86
N ILE A 128 17.82 -9.68 18.77
CA ILE A 128 18.14 -9.61 20.20
C ILE A 128 19.66 -9.58 20.39
N ASN A 129 20.40 -10.45 19.71
CA ASN A 129 21.86 -10.46 19.79
C ASN A 129 22.49 -9.13 19.37
N GLY A 130 21.94 -8.50 18.33
CA GLY A 130 22.41 -7.22 17.82
C GLY A 130 22.17 -6.05 18.77
N ILE A 131 21.13 -6.12 19.62
CA ILE A 131 20.71 -5.00 20.49
C ILE A 131 20.89 -5.25 21.99
N LYS A 132 21.35 -6.44 22.42
CA LYS A 132 21.48 -6.80 23.84
C LYS A 132 22.40 -5.89 24.65
N ALA A 133 23.28 -5.14 23.98
CA ALA A 133 24.20 -4.17 24.60
C ALA A 133 23.62 -2.75 24.64
N ALA A 134 22.34 -2.56 24.29
CA ALA A 134 21.70 -1.25 24.31
C ALA A 134 21.68 -0.67 25.74
N VAL A 135 21.93 0.64 25.81
CA VAL A 135 21.88 1.43 27.05
C VAL A 135 20.94 2.60 26.87
N ASP A 136 20.27 3.01 27.95
CA ASP A 136 19.41 4.18 27.96
C ASP A 136 20.20 5.50 28.02
N ALA A 137 19.48 6.64 28.07
CA ALA A 137 20.08 7.97 28.15
C ALA A 137 20.93 8.20 29.41
N ASN A 138 20.75 7.37 30.46
CA ASN A 138 21.52 7.39 31.70
C ASN A 138 22.66 6.35 31.68
N ASN A 139 22.95 5.74 30.53
CA ASN A 139 23.93 4.68 30.35
C ASN A 139 23.61 3.41 31.16
N ALA A 140 22.35 3.19 31.53
CA ALA A 140 21.90 1.96 32.17
C ALA A 140 21.50 0.91 31.12
N ALA A 141 21.78 -0.35 31.39
CA ALA A 141 21.42 -1.44 30.47
C ALA A 141 19.89 -1.53 30.30
N VAL A 142 19.44 -1.61 29.05
CA VAL A 142 18.01 -1.78 28.75
C VAL A 142 17.58 -3.21 29.16
N PRO A 143 16.51 -3.37 29.95
CA PRO A 143 16.06 -4.70 30.38
C PRO A 143 15.72 -5.62 29.20
N LYS A 144 16.12 -6.90 29.28
CA LYS A 144 15.86 -7.89 28.22
C LYS A 144 14.38 -8.00 27.85
N ALA A 145 13.48 -7.97 28.83
CA ALA A 145 12.04 -8.04 28.58
C ALA A 145 11.53 -6.87 27.71
N ASP A 146 12.13 -5.69 27.84
CA ASP A 146 11.78 -4.52 27.03
C ASP A 146 12.33 -4.65 25.61
N LEU A 147 13.56 -5.15 25.47
CA LEU A 147 14.14 -5.46 24.16
C LEU A 147 13.32 -6.53 23.42
N ASP A 148 12.95 -7.62 24.11
CA ASP A 148 12.14 -8.70 23.53
C ASP A 148 10.79 -8.15 23.01
N ARG A 149 10.12 -7.28 23.80
CA ARG A 149 8.88 -6.61 23.37
C ARG A 149 9.09 -5.68 22.17
N ALA A 150 10.20 -4.95 22.12
CA ALA A 150 10.53 -4.10 20.99
C ALA A 150 10.74 -4.92 19.72
N VAL A 151 11.44 -6.06 19.81
CA VAL A 151 11.66 -6.99 18.70
C VAL A 151 10.36 -7.60 18.22
N GLN A 152 9.48 -8.06 19.11
CA GLN A 152 8.16 -8.62 18.77
C GLN A 152 7.30 -7.64 17.99
N LYS A 153 7.14 -6.39 18.47
CA LYS A 153 6.42 -5.34 17.74
C LYS A 153 7.04 -5.08 16.37
N ARG A 154 8.36 -5.05 16.29
CA ARG A 154 9.06 -4.83 15.02
C ARG A 154 8.85 -5.98 14.03
N LEU A 155 8.77 -7.22 14.50
CA LEU A 155 8.48 -8.38 13.64
C LEU A 155 7.09 -8.32 13.02
N LEU A 156 6.07 -7.84 13.76
CA LEU A 156 4.73 -7.61 13.18
C LEU A 156 4.77 -6.59 12.03
N GLU A 157 5.55 -5.51 12.18
CA GLU A 157 5.74 -4.52 11.11
C GLU A 157 6.50 -5.07 9.90
N MET A 158 7.34 -6.09 10.11
CA MET A 158 8.19 -6.70 9.09
C MET A 158 7.58 -7.96 8.48
N LEU A 159 6.34 -8.33 8.84
CA LEU A 159 5.75 -9.61 8.44
C LEU A 159 5.68 -9.81 6.91
N PRO A 160 5.25 -8.83 6.10
CA PRO A 160 5.31 -8.96 4.65
C PRO A 160 6.75 -9.15 4.12
N SER A 161 7.71 -8.42 4.69
CA SER A 161 9.13 -8.54 4.32
C SER A 161 9.74 -9.88 4.70
N LEU A 162 9.33 -10.47 5.83
CA LEU A 162 9.73 -11.82 6.25
C LEU A 162 9.25 -12.87 5.24
N VAL A 163 8.00 -12.75 4.77
CA VAL A 163 7.42 -13.69 3.80
C VAL A 163 8.04 -13.51 2.42
N ALA A 164 8.34 -12.27 2.02
CA ALA A 164 9.09 -12.00 0.80
C ALA A 164 10.50 -12.60 0.85
N ALA A 165 11.22 -12.41 1.96
CA ALA A 165 12.57 -12.94 2.12
C ALA A 165 12.61 -14.48 2.03
N LEU A 166 11.57 -15.17 2.49
CA LEU A 166 11.45 -16.64 2.39
C LEU A 166 11.36 -17.16 0.95
N GLN A 167 10.98 -16.32 -0.02
CA GLN A 167 10.85 -16.74 -1.43
C GLN A 167 12.19 -16.83 -2.13
N ASP A 168 13.18 -16.07 -1.67
CA ASP A 168 14.55 -16.06 -2.20
C ASP A 168 15.41 -17.19 -1.59
N VAL A 169 14.88 -17.87 -0.58
CA VAL A 169 15.55 -18.97 0.10
C VAL A 169 15.39 -20.26 -0.73
N SER A 170 16.46 -20.65 -1.42
CA SER A 170 16.59 -21.96 -2.05
C SER A 170 17.52 -22.84 -1.23
N PHE A 171 17.18 -24.11 -1.06
CA PHE A 171 18.01 -25.07 -0.31
C PHE A 171 17.95 -26.47 -0.93
N THR A 172 19.10 -27.15 -0.94
CA THR A 172 19.26 -28.53 -1.42
C THR A 172 19.26 -29.57 -0.31
N GLY A 173 19.22 -29.13 0.96
CA GLY A 173 19.19 -29.96 2.17
C GLY A 173 18.96 -29.16 3.46
N ALA A 174 18.86 -29.83 4.61
CA ALA A 174 18.51 -29.22 5.90
C ALA A 174 19.57 -28.24 6.44
N THR A 175 20.87 -28.56 6.31
CA THR A 175 21.96 -27.68 6.76
C THR A 175 22.04 -26.40 5.90
N ASP A 176 21.78 -26.52 4.59
CA ASP A 176 21.71 -25.38 3.67
C ASP A 176 20.53 -24.46 4.00
N LYS A 177 19.39 -25.04 4.41
CA LYS A 177 18.18 -24.32 4.80
C LYS A 177 18.43 -23.36 5.97
N GLN A 178 19.13 -23.79 7.02
CA GLN A 178 19.40 -22.93 8.18
C GLN A 178 20.37 -21.79 7.86
N ALA A 179 21.44 -22.05 7.09
CA ALA A 179 22.37 -21.02 6.66
C ALA A 179 21.69 -19.98 5.75
N ALA A 180 20.80 -20.43 4.86
CA ALA A 180 20.04 -19.56 3.97
C ALA A 180 19.03 -18.70 4.75
N LEU A 181 18.30 -19.28 5.70
CA LEU A 181 17.40 -18.52 6.60
C LEU A 181 18.16 -17.48 7.43
N LEU A 182 19.34 -17.84 7.97
CA LEU A 182 20.19 -16.91 8.70
C LEU A 182 20.67 -15.75 7.81
N THR A 183 21.07 -16.04 6.58
CA THR A 183 21.48 -15.03 5.60
C THR A 183 20.33 -14.08 5.28
N ALA A 184 19.15 -14.63 5.00
CA ALA A 184 17.94 -13.85 4.75
C ALA A 184 17.56 -12.98 5.95
N ALA A 185 17.61 -13.53 7.17
CA ALA A 185 17.29 -12.81 8.40
C ALA A 185 18.27 -11.65 8.63
N ASN A 186 19.58 -11.86 8.41
CA ASN A 186 20.57 -10.80 8.55
C ASN A 186 20.40 -9.68 7.51
N ALA A 187 20.10 -10.04 6.25
CA ALA A 187 19.82 -9.06 5.21
C ALA A 187 18.57 -8.21 5.55
N LEU A 188 17.54 -8.87 6.08
CA LEU A 188 16.32 -8.20 6.51
C LEU A 188 16.55 -7.30 7.73
N ILE A 189 17.28 -7.76 8.75
CA ILE A 189 17.65 -6.95 9.93
C ILE A 189 18.51 -5.75 9.53
N ALA A 190 19.42 -5.91 8.58
CA ALA A 190 20.21 -4.77 8.09
C ALA A 190 19.35 -3.68 7.43
N ARG A 191 18.24 -4.07 6.78
CA ARG A 191 17.33 -3.15 6.09
C ARG A 191 16.26 -2.56 7.01
N GLU A 192 15.71 -3.38 7.89
CA GLU A 192 14.49 -3.10 8.64
C GLU A 192 14.63 -3.39 10.14
N GLY A 193 15.73 -3.92 10.63
CA GLY A 193 15.90 -4.22 12.05
C GLY A 193 15.96 -2.99 12.95
N ILE A 194 15.99 -3.24 14.26
CA ILE A 194 16.29 -2.22 15.27
C ILE A 194 17.81 -2.10 15.35
N THR A 195 18.36 -0.90 15.21
CA THR A 195 19.79 -0.69 15.39
C THR A 195 20.14 -0.63 16.88
N LEU A 196 21.39 -0.91 17.24
CA LEU A 196 21.86 -0.82 18.63
C LEU A 196 21.61 0.57 19.23
N THR A 197 21.80 1.63 18.45
CA THR A 197 21.60 3.02 18.89
C THR A 197 20.12 3.38 19.05
N ALA A 198 19.24 2.85 18.21
CA ALA A 198 17.80 3.12 18.27
C ALA A 198 17.06 2.29 19.32
N ALA A 199 17.66 1.20 19.83
CA ALA A 199 16.99 0.25 20.71
C ALA A 199 16.40 0.89 21.98
N ALA A 200 17.13 1.79 22.62
CA ALA A 200 16.65 2.49 23.82
C ALA A 200 15.47 3.42 23.50
N ASP A 201 15.52 4.15 22.39
CA ASP A 201 14.43 5.03 21.96
C ASP A 201 13.17 4.21 21.64
N VAL A 202 13.29 3.10 20.91
CA VAL A 202 12.17 2.20 20.61
C VAL A 202 11.55 1.64 21.89
N VAL A 203 12.37 1.26 22.88
CA VAL A 203 11.89 0.81 24.19
C VAL A 203 11.16 1.93 24.93
N ALA A 204 11.72 3.14 24.96
CA ALA A 204 11.10 4.30 25.60
C ALA A 204 9.73 4.61 24.98
N ILE A 205 9.63 4.58 23.65
CA ILE A 205 8.37 4.76 22.91
C ILE A 205 7.35 3.70 23.33
N ASN A 206 7.76 2.43 23.37
CA ASN A 206 6.87 1.31 23.73
C ASN A 206 6.35 1.40 25.17
N LYS A 207 7.16 1.92 26.10
CA LYS A 207 6.74 2.17 27.48
C LYS A 207 5.79 3.35 27.58
N ALA A 208 6.05 4.43 26.86
CA ALA A 208 5.20 5.61 26.84
C ALA A 208 3.78 5.29 26.32
N THR A 209 3.62 4.31 25.42
CA THR A 209 2.29 3.85 24.96
C THR A 209 1.44 3.24 26.09
N THR A 210 2.07 2.72 27.14
CA THR A 210 1.38 2.04 28.25
C THR A 210 1.11 2.95 29.45
N ALA A 211 1.65 4.17 29.46
CA ALA A 211 1.31 5.15 30.47
C ALA A 211 -0.11 5.68 30.18
N SER A 212 -0.96 5.73 31.21
CA SER A 212 -2.31 6.31 31.11
C SER A 212 -2.20 7.77 30.65
N GLU A 213 -2.40 8.03 29.35
CA GLU A 213 -2.71 9.38 28.90
C GLU A 213 -4.04 9.77 29.55
N GLY A 214 -4.11 10.95 30.16
CA GLY A 214 -5.40 11.55 30.49
C GLY A 214 -6.19 11.75 29.20
N ALA A 215 -7.53 11.75 29.29
CA ALA A 215 -8.37 12.02 28.12
C ALA A 215 -7.89 13.33 27.45
N ASP A 216 -7.58 13.26 26.14
CA ASP A 216 -7.22 14.44 25.35
C ASP A 216 -8.34 15.47 25.50
N VAL A 217 -7.98 16.70 25.91
CA VAL A 217 -8.96 17.79 26.00
C VAL A 217 -9.38 18.15 24.57
N PRO A 218 -10.68 18.11 24.23
CA PRO A 218 -11.14 18.45 22.89
C PRO A 218 -10.66 19.83 22.45
N GLY A 219 -10.12 19.92 21.24
CA GLY A 219 -9.56 21.16 20.71
C GLY A 219 -9.56 21.19 19.18
N ALA A 220 -9.74 22.39 18.63
CA ALA A 220 -9.51 22.58 17.21
C ALA A 220 -8.01 22.44 16.90
N GLY A 221 -7.66 21.56 15.95
CA GLY A 221 -6.27 21.41 15.55
C GLY A 221 -6.07 20.48 14.36
N PHE A 222 -4.79 20.18 14.11
CA PHE A 222 -4.40 19.15 13.17
C PHE A 222 -3.17 18.39 13.65
N SER A 223 -2.99 17.19 13.11
CA SER A 223 -1.77 16.42 13.24
C SER A 223 -1.13 16.20 11.88
N LEU A 224 0.18 16.46 11.76
CA LEU A 224 0.97 16.14 10.59
C LEU A 224 1.27 14.65 10.60
N SER A 225 0.74 13.90 9.64
CA SER A 225 0.88 12.44 9.57
C SER A 225 1.87 11.97 8.52
N ASN A 226 2.11 12.77 7.47
CA ASN A 226 3.11 12.47 6.46
C ASN A 226 3.77 13.74 5.98
N LEU A 227 5.07 13.66 5.68
CA LEU A 227 5.86 14.73 5.11
C LEU A 227 6.88 14.10 4.16
N SER A 228 6.98 14.59 2.94
CA SER A 228 8.08 14.29 2.03
C SER A 228 8.55 15.59 1.42
N VAL A 229 9.81 15.94 1.62
CA VAL A 229 10.41 17.17 1.10
C VAL A 229 11.65 16.78 0.33
N THR A 230 11.68 17.09 -0.96
CA THR A 230 12.91 17.00 -1.76
C THR A 230 13.66 18.31 -1.67
N ASP A 231 12.93 19.41 -1.82
CA ASP A 231 13.39 20.79 -1.71
C ASP A 231 12.20 21.70 -1.34
N THR A 232 12.42 23.02 -1.27
CA THR A 232 11.40 23.99 -0.86
C THR A 232 10.21 24.07 -1.82
N ASN A 233 10.36 23.67 -3.08
CA ASN A 233 9.31 23.72 -4.11
C ASN A 233 8.72 22.33 -4.41
N ASN A 234 9.42 21.25 -4.10
CA ASN A 234 8.98 19.87 -4.33
C ASN A 234 8.76 19.15 -3.00
N TRP A 235 7.49 19.08 -2.61
CA TRP A 235 7.09 18.60 -1.29
C TRP A 235 5.68 18.03 -1.31
N TYR A 236 5.39 17.20 -0.31
CA TYR A 236 4.08 16.63 -0.01
C TYR A 236 3.88 16.60 1.50
N PHE A 237 2.68 16.91 1.96
CA PHE A 237 2.29 16.57 3.33
C PHE A 237 0.84 16.15 3.45
N ARG A 238 0.56 15.36 4.49
CA ARG A 238 -0.78 14.93 4.89
C ARG A 238 -1.02 15.35 6.32
N ILE A 239 -2.20 15.91 6.57
CA ILE A 239 -2.68 16.24 7.90
C ILE A 239 -4.03 15.57 8.17
N MET A 240 -4.28 15.28 9.45
CA MET A 240 -5.62 15.00 9.98
C MET A 240 -6.05 16.20 10.78
N THR A 241 -7.21 16.77 10.49
CA THR A 241 -7.67 18.02 11.11
C THR A 241 -9.08 17.87 11.65
N ALA A 242 -9.35 18.52 12.78
CA ALA A 242 -10.65 18.51 13.43
C ALA A 242 -10.93 19.90 14.01
N SER A 243 -12.10 20.46 13.71
CA SER A 243 -12.65 21.59 14.46
C SER A 243 -12.98 21.17 15.89
N LEU A 244 -13.20 22.14 16.78
CA LEU A 244 -13.61 21.83 18.17
C LEU A 244 -14.88 20.95 18.20
N ALA A 245 -15.84 21.20 17.33
CA ALA A 245 -17.07 20.41 17.25
C ALA A 245 -16.81 18.97 16.77
N GLN A 246 -15.86 18.78 15.85
CA GLN A 246 -15.46 17.46 15.37
C GLN A 246 -14.67 16.69 16.42
N ASP A 247 -13.78 17.36 17.15
CA ASP A 247 -12.95 16.74 18.19
C ASP A 247 -13.71 16.54 19.51
N THR A 248 -14.93 17.08 19.65
CA THR A 248 -15.80 16.81 20.79
C THR A 248 -16.46 15.43 20.61
N PRO A 249 -16.27 14.47 21.54
CA PRO A 249 -16.88 13.16 21.43
C PRO A 249 -18.41 13.22 21.34
N ASP A 250 -18.98 12.46 20.41
CA ASP A 250 -20.43 12.29 20.29
C ASP A 250 -20.99 11.35 21.38
N ALA A 251 -22.31 11.13 21.35
CA ALA A 251 -22.98 10.26 22.33
C ALA A 251 -22.52 8.78 22.27
N ALA A 252 -21.89 8.36 21.18
CA ALA A 252 -21.30 7.03 21.03
C ALA A 252 -19.80 7.01 21.41
N GLY A 253 -19.25 8.12 21.89
CA GLY A 253 -17.85 8.24 22.26
C GLY A 253 -16.90 8.37 21.07
N ASN A 254 -17.40 8.77 19.90
CA ASN A 254 -16.58 8.99 18.71
C ASN A 254 -16.27 10.47 18.50
N GLN A 255 -15.03 10.75 18.13
CA GLN A 255 -14.57 12.00 17.57
C GLN A 255 -14.54 11.90 16.05
N LYS A 256 -14.50 13.05 15.39
CA LYS A 256 -14.47 13.19 13.94
C LYS A 256 -13.21 13.92 13.49
N TYR A 257 -12.74 13.60 12.29
CA TYR A 257 -11.64 14.31 11.65
C TYR A 257 -11.70 14.23 10.14
N VAL A 258 -11.12 15.22 9.49
CA VAL A 258 -10.96 15.30 8.04
C VAL A 258 -9.49 15.08 7.68
N THR A 259 -9.24 14.34 6.61
CA THR A 259 -7.89 14.23 6.05
C THR A 259 -7.69 15.26 4.95
N ARG A 260 -6.54 15.94 4.95
CA ARG A 260 -6.12 16.86 3.87
C ARG A 260 -4.72 16.53 3.41
N ARG A 261 -4.51 16.58 2.10
CA ARG A 261 -3.22 16.34 1.43
C ARG A 261 -2.89 17.51 0.53
N PHE A 262 -1.62 17.87 0.53
CA PHE A 262 -1.08 19.00 -0.21
C PHE A 262 0.20 18.54 -0.90
N ARG A 263 0.37 18.92 -2.16
CA ARG A 263 1.58 18.61 -2.92
C ARG A 263 1.96 19.72 -3.87
N SER A 264 3.25 20.03 -3.91
CA SER A 264 3.88 20.80 -4.99
C SER A 264 4.97 19.94 -5.66
N ASN A 265 5.09 20.06 -6.98
CA ASN A 265 6.00 19.24 -7.79
C ASN A 265 7.25 20.01 -8.28
N GLY A 266 7.66 21.09 -7.61
CA GLY A 266 8.95 21.73 -7.87
C GLY A 266 8.97 22.83 -8.93
N ASP A 267 7.84 23.19 -9.53
CA ASP A 267 7.80 24.30 -10.49
C ASP A 267 7.84 25.65 -9.77
N ALA A 268 9.03 26.24 -9.69
CA ALA A 268 9.28 27.53 -9.05
C ALA A 268 8.56 28.70 -9.75
N THR A 269 8.08 28.54 -10.99
CA THR A 269 7.41 29.62 -11.74
C THR A 269 5.92 29.70 -11.42
N THR A 270 5.27 28.56 -11.24
CA THR A 270 3.82 28.48 -10.95
C THR A 270 3.54 28.27 -9.46
N ASN A 271 4.45 27.61 -8.74
CA ASN A 271 4.30 27.19 -7.34
C ASN A 271 2.92 26.57 -7.04
N ALA A 272 2.36 25.85 -8.02
CA ALA A 272 1.01 25.35 -7.93
C ALA A 272 0.92 24.19 -6.94
N VAL A 273 -0.01 24.30 -6.00
CA VAL A 273 -0.25 23.29 -4.97
C VAL A 273 -1.51 22.52 -5.31
N ALA A 274 -1.42 21.20 -5.42
CA ALA A 274 -2.58 20.32 -5.53
C ALA A 274 -3.11 19.95 -4.14
N ASN A 275 -4.44 20.03 -3.97
CA ASN A 275 -5.14 19.77 -2.72
C ASN A 275 -6.15 18.63 -2.90
N TRP A 276 -6.19 17.65 -2.00
CA TRP A 276 -7.18 16.57 -2.03
C TRP A 276 -7.35 15.87 -0.66
N GLY A 277 -8.31 14.96 -0.53
CA GLY A 277 -8.75 14.37 0.75
C GLY A 277 -8.40 12.90 1.00
N THR A 278 -8.26 12.06 -0.03
CA THR A 278 -8.07 10.59 0.01
C THR A 278 -7.35 10.08 -1.24
N GLY A 279 -6.60 8.98 -1.11
CA GLY A 279 -5.81 8.39 -2.20
C GLY A 279 -4.37 8.92 -2.24
N SER A 280 -3.51 8.22 -2.99
CA SER A 280 -2.06 8.51 -3.09
C SER A 280 -1.74 9.74 -3.94
N ASN A 281 -2.67 10.17 -4.78
CA ASN A 281 -2.59 11.38 -5.59
C ASN A 281 -4.01 11.91 -5.82
N PRO A 282 -4.18 13.14 -6.37
CA PRO A 282 -5.50 13.72 -6.53
C PRO A 282 -6.46 12.92 -7.40
N TRP A 283 -6.00 12.20 -8.43
CA TRP A 283 -6.92 11.46 -9.28
C TRP A 283 -7.55 10.25 -8.61
N ARG A 284 -6.88 9.69 -7.61
CA ARG A 284 -7.39 8.57 -6.81
C ARG A 284 -8.45 8.97 -5.79
N GLN A 285 -8.82 10.26 -5.68
CA GLN A 285 -9.99 10.66 -4.88
C GLN A 285 -11.29 10.06 -5.45
N ALA A 286 -11.35 9.90 -6.77
CA ALA A 286 -12.52 9.37 -7.47
C ALA A 286 -12.62 7.83 -7.39
N ASP A 287 -11.70 7.16 -6.69
CA ASP A 287 -11.82 5.73 -6.41
C ASP A 287 -13.13 5.47 -5.66
N LEU A 288 -13.89 4.48 -6.16
CA LEU A 288 -15.08 3.98 -5.52
C LEU A 288 -14.74 2.75 -4.69
N HIS A 289 -15.33 2.65 -3.51
CA HIS A 289 -15.21 1.50 -2.64
C HIS A 289 -16.57 1.00 -2.18
N TRP A 290 -16.66 -0.29 -1.90
CA TRP A 290 -17.87 -0.88 -1.34
C TRP A 290 -17.89 -0.67 0.18
N ASN A 291 -18.77 0.22 0.67
CA ASN A 291 -18.90 0.53 2.10
C ASN A 291 -19.73 -0.50 2.89
N GLY A 292 -20.19 -1.58 2.24
CA GLY A 292 -21.13 -2.56 2.82
C GLY A 292 -22.57 -2.40 2.33
N SER A 293 -22.92 -1.25 1.74
CA SER A 293 -24.29 -0.94 1.28
C SER A 293 -24.35 -0.31 -0.12
N ALA A 294 -23.33 0.45 -0.51
CA ALA A 294 -23.22 1.14 -1.78
C ALA A 294 -21.76 1.26 -2.22
N TRP A 295 -21.57 1.49 -3.53
CA TRP A 295 -20.29 1.96 -4.07
C TRP A 295 -20.18 3.46 -3.83
N ALA A 296 -19.36 3.85 -2.88
CA ALA A 296 -19.17 5.24 -2.46
C ALA A 296 -17.79 5.74 -2.87
N ASN A 297 -17.68 7.02 -3.23
CA ASN A 297 -16.38 7.69 -3.23
C ASN A 297 -16.07 8.19 -1.82
N CYS A 298 -14.87 8.73 -1.65
CA CYS A 298 -14.56 9.55 -0.48
C CYS A 298 -14.82 11.01 -0.81
N PRO A 299 -15.83 11.68 -0.25
CA PRO A 299 -16.01 13.11 -0.48
C PRO A 299 -14.81 13.94 -0.01
N ILE A 300 -14.63 15.11 -0.64
CA ILE A 300 -13.78 16.15 -0.07
C ILE A 300 -14.42 16.60 1.25
N ASN A 301 -13.60 16.81 2.28
CA ASN A 301 -14.03 17.11 3.65
C ASN A 301 -14.87 16.02 4.33
N PHE A 302 -14.73 14.76 3.89
CA PHE A 302 -15.37 13.64 4.57
C PHE A 302 -14.92 13.53 6.05
N GLU A 303 -15.90 13.43 6.94
CA GLU A 303 -15.69 13.27 8.38
C GLU A 303 -15.48 11.79 8.72
N ASN A 304 -14.22 11.41 8.85
CA ASN A 304 -13.83 10.11 9.38
C ASN A 304 -14.13 10.08 10.88
N THR A 305 -14.37 8.89 11.44
CA THR A 305 -14.62 8.74 12.87
C THR A 305 -13.52 7.96 13.56
N SER A 306 -13.28 8.28 14.83
CA SER A 306 -12.42 7.51 15.72
C SER A 306 -12.97 7.54 17.14
N ALA A 307 -12.99 6.41 17.83
CA ALA A 307 -13.35 6.37 19.23
C ALA A 307 -12.33 7.15 20.06
N VAL A 308 -12.78 7.74 21.18
CA VAL A 308 -11.87 8.32 22.18
C VAL A 308 -10.85 7.26 22.62
N ARG A 309 -9.60 7.69 22.83
CA ARG A 309 -8.54 6.78 23.24
C ARG A 309 -8.79 6.20 24.64
N ASP A 310 -8.58 4.90 24.79
CA ASP A 310 -8.61 4.24 26.09
C ASP A 310 -7.33 4.54 26.91
N ALA A 311 -7.28 4.05 28.15
CA ALA A 311 -6.13 4.23 29.04
C ALA A 311 -4.83 3.59 28.54
N LYS A 312 -4.88 2.74 27.51
CA LYS A 312 -3.72 2.13 26.83
C LYS A 312 -3.39 2.87 25.52
N GLY A 313 -4.04 4.00 25.26
CA GLY A 313 -3.86 4.81 24.06
C GLY A 313 -4.54 4.23 22.81
N ASN A 314 -5.35 3.17 22.91
CA ASN A 314 -6.02 2.54 21.78
C ASN A 314 -7.27 3.32 21.36
N SER A 315 -7.49 3.45 20.05
CA SER A 315 -8.67 4.06 19.45
C SER A 315 -9.02 3.32 18.17
N SER A 316 -10.26 2.81 18.09
CA SER A 316 -10.81 2.29 16.85
C SER A 316 -11.17 3.44 15.91
N TYR A 317 -11.10 3.20 14.59
CA TYR A 317 -11.45 4.20 13.59
C TYR A 317 -12.19 3.59 12.41
N ASN A 318 -12.96 4.44 11.75
CA ASN A 318 -13.58 4.19 10.46
C ASN A 318 -13.15 5.32 9.52
N TYR A 319 -12.30 4.97 8.56
CA TYR A 319 -11.81 5.88 7.54
C TYR A 319 -12.67 5.74 6.29
N CYS A 320 -13.22 6.88 5.87
CA CYS A 320 -14.00 7.02 4.65
C CYS A 320 -15.13 5.98 4.53
N ASP A 321 -15.99 5.90 5.55
CA ASP A 321 -17.16 5.03 5.58
C ASP A 321 -16.88 3.59 5.13
N GLY A 322 -16.01 2.89 5.84
CA GLY A 322 -15.75 1.48 5.61
C GLY A 322 -14.73 1.19 4.51
N LEU A 323 -14.16 2.21 3.85
CA LEU A 323 -12.97 2.02 3.00
C LEU A 323 -11.86 1.32 3.77
N GLU A 324 -11.57 1.79 4.98
CA GLU A 324 -10.62 1.18 5.91
C GLU A 324 -11.15 1.30 7.34
N THR A 325 -11.10 0.21 8.09
CA THR A 325 -11.40 0.20 9.52
C THR A 325 -10.25 -0.43 10.29
N GLY A 326 -10.02 0.05 11.51
CA GLY A 326 -8.88 -0.42 12.27
C GLY A 326 -8.85 0.09 13.70
N SER A 327 -7.72 -0.13 14.36
CA SER A 327 -7.36 0.43 15.65
C SER A 327 -6.01 1.12 15.57
N SER A 328 -5.79 2.09 16.44
CA SER A 328 -4.50 2.75 16.58
C SER A 328 -4.12 2.90 18.04
N SER A 329 -2.86 2.64 18.37
CA SER A 329 -2.27 2.95 19.67
C SER A 329 -1.26 4.09 19.51
N ARG A 330 -1.21 4.99 20.50
CA ARG A 330 -0.38 6.20 20.46
C ARG A 330 0.41 6.37 21.75
N ALA A 331 1.65 6.80 21.62
CA ALA A 331 2.46 7.34 22.70
C ALA A 331 2.82 8.80 22.39
N THR A 332 2.58 9.72 23.30
CA THR A 332 2.87 11.15 23.09
C THR A 332 4.00 11.63 23.98
N LEU A 333 4.93 12.37 23.38
CA LEU A 333 6.08 12.98 24.05
C LEU A 333 6.00 14.50 23.87
N ASP A 334 6.39 15.23 24.93
CA ASP A 334 6.68 16.65 24.84
C ASP A 334 8.03 16.84 24.14
N VAL A 335 8.05 17.71 23.14
CA VAL A 335 9.26 18.05 22.38
C VAL A 335 9.53 19.56 22.36
N ALA A 336 8.83 20.34 23.20
CA ALA A 336 9.07 21.76 23.34
C ALA A 336 10.54 22.07 23.68
N ASP A 337 11.05 23.15 23.09
CA ASP A 337 12.43 23.64 23.20
C ASP A 337 13.53 22.68 22.72
N MET A 338 13.16 21.51 22.21
CA MET A 338 14.10 20.57 21.58
C MET A 338 14.44 21.00 20.15
N PRO A 339 15.69 20.81 19.70
CA PRO A 339 16.07 21.08 18.30
C PRO A 339 15.27 20.21 17.33
N MET A 340 14.71 20.83 16.27
CA MET A 340 13.91 20.12 15.28
C MET A 340 14.70 19.02 14.56
N ILE A 341 15.99 19.28 14.29
CA ILE A 341 16.89 18.32 13.65
C ILE A 341 17.12 17.07 14.50
N ASP A 342 17.21 17.21 15.83
CA ASP A 342 17.45 16.07 16.73
C ASP A 342 16.22 15.17 16.80
N ILE A 343 15.03 15.78 16.87
CA ILE A 343 13.76 15.04 16.84
C ILE A 343 13.56 14.34 15.50
N TYR A 344 13.87 15.02 14.38
CA TYR A 344 13.82 14.39 13.06
C TYR A 344 14.74 13.17 12.98
N LYS A 345 16.00 13.29 13.43
CA LYS A 345 16.95 12.16 13.45
C LYS A 345 16.44 11.01 14.31
N LYS A 346 15.95 11.27 15.52
CA LYS A 346 15.37 10.24 16.40
C LYS A 346 14.20 9.50 15.75
N ILE A 347 13.29 10.23 15.09
CA ILE A 347 12.18 9.65 14.33
C ILE A 347 12.70 8.67 13.25
N ARG A 348 13.70 9.10 12.47
CA ARG A 348 14.30 8.29 11.40
C ARG A 348 15.06 7.08 11.93
N GLU A 349 15.83 7.25 12.99
CA GLU A 349 16.62 6.19 13.64
C GLU A 349 15.71 5.12 14.28
N ALA A 350 14.57 5.52 14.84
CA ALA A 350 13.53 4.60 15.31
C ALA A 350 12.73 3.93 14.15
N GLY A 351 13.10 4.21 12.90
CA GLY A 351 12.55 3.59 11.69
C GLY A 351 11.23 4.18 11.20
N TYR A 352 10.82 5.35 11.69
CA TYR A 352 9.61 6.03 11.24
C TYR A 352 9.92 6.87 9.99
N ASN A 353 9.51 6.37 8.83
CA ASN A 353 9.86 6.98 7.54
C ASN A 353 8.75 7.86 6.94
N ASN A 354 7.62 8.01 7.64
CA ASN A 354 6.48 8.80 7.15
C ASN A 354 6.75 10.31 7.13
N LEU A 355 7.76 10.78 7.88
CA LEU A 355 8.31 12.13 7.81
C LEU A 355 9.72 12.04 7.19
N ASN A 356 9.88 12.58 5.98
CA ASN A 356 11.11 12.51 5.21
C ASN A 356 11.51 13.89 4.66
N ILE A 357 12.74 14.31 4.93
CA ILE A 357 13.32 15.55 4.41
C ILE A 357 14.64 15.20 3.72
N GLY A 358 14.60 15.16 2.39
CA GLY A 358 15.69 14.74 1.51
C GLY A 358 15.96 13.25 1.53
N ALA A 359 17.23 12.89 1.30
CA ALA A 359 17.72 11.53 1.36
C ALA A 359 17.96 11.07 2.81
N ALA A 360 18.26 9.78 2.98
CA ALA A 360 18.51 9.16 4.29
C ALA A 360 19.80 9.63 4.98
N ASP A 361 20.67 10.37 4.28
CA ASP A 361 21.92 10.93 4.82
C ASP A 361 21.72 12.16 5.73
N ASN A 362 20.48 12.63 5.89
CA ASN A 362 20.07 13.77 6.70
C ASN A 362 20.72 15.11 6.30
N VAL A 363 21.37 15.22 5.13
CA VAL A 363 22.05 16.45 4.70
C VAL A 363 21.04 17.57 4.46
N ALA A 364 19.98 17.28 3.69
CA ALA A 364 18.92 18.24 3.42
C ALA A 364 18.17 18.66 4.70
N ALA A 365 17.87 17.70 5.58
CA ALA A 365 17.22 17.97 6.86
C ALA A 365 18.08 18.88 7.75
N THR A 366 19.38 18.63 7.83
CA THR A 366 20.31 19.46 8.61
C THR A 366 20.36 20.88 8.06
N SER A 367 20.36 21.04 6.74
CA SER A 367 20.35 22.35 6.07
C SER A 367 19.04 23.12 6.33
N LEU A 368 17.89 22.46 6.15
CA LEU A 368 16.57 23.10 6.25
C LEU A 368 16.15 23.39 7.71
N LEU A 369 16.41 22.47 8.63
CA LEU A 369 15.97 22.59 10.02
C LEU A 369 16.97 23.39 10.88
N GLY A 370 18.27 23.28 10.57
CA GLY A 370 19.33 24.01 11.26
C GLY A 370 19.24 23.90 12.79
N ALA A 371 19.41 25.03 13.47
CA ALA A 371 19.30 25.16 14.93
C ALA A 371 17.87 25.51 15.41
N ALA A 372 16.86 25.43 14.55
CA ALA A 372 15.49 25.74 14.91
C ALA A 372 14.99 24.78 16.00
N LYS A 373 14.18 25.31 16.91
CA LYS A 373 13.62 24.56 18.04
C LYS A 373 12.11 24.53 17.95
N PHE A 374 11.54 23.46 18.49
CA PHE A 374 10.10 23.39 18.66
C PHE A 374 9.63 24.40 19.71
N PRO A 375 8.56 25.16 19.46
CA PRO A 375 8.00 26.08 20.45
C PRO A 375 7.25 25.34 21.58
N ALA A 376 6.94 26.04 22.66
CA ALA A 376 6.13 25.53 23.77
C ALA A 376 4.80 24.91 23.29
N GLY A 377 4.40 23.79 23.90
CA GLY A 377 3.19 23.04 23.53
C GLY A 377 3.37 22.10 22.32
N SER A 378 4.58 21.99 21.78
CA SER A 378 4.91 21.03 20.72
C SER A 378 4.93 19.60 21.24
N LYS A 379 4.19 18.72 20.56
CA LYS A 379 4.10 17.29 20.90
C LYS A 379 4.42 16.41 19.70
N LEU A 380 5.12 15.31 19.96
CA LEU A 380 5.38 14.23 19.03
C LEU A 380 4.64 12.98 19.49
N SER A 381 3.82 12.42 18.62
CA SER A 381 3.14 11.16 18.85
C SER A 381 3.72 10.06 17.98
N TYR A 382 4.14 8.96 18.59
CA TYR A 382 4.42 7.72 17.87
C TYR A 382 3.15 6.88 17.85
N GLN A 383 2.67 6.55 16.66
CA GLN A 383 1.41 5.85 16.47
C GLN A 383 1.62 4.56 15.70
N THR A 384 1.12 3.46 16.26
CA THR A 384 0.94 2.19 15.56
C THR A 384 -0.52 2.10 15.12
N THR A 385 -0.77 1.70 13.88
CA THR A 385 -2.10 1.55 13.30
C THR A 385 -2.23 0.13 12.76
N THR A 386 -3.29 -0.55 13.17
CA THR A 386 -3.63 -1.89 12.74
C THR A 386 -4.93 -1.83 11.96
N THR A 387 -4.88 -2.16 10.68
CA THR A 387 -6.09 -2.20 9.83
C THR A 387 -6.73 -3.58 9.92
N PHE A 388 -8.05 -3.67 10.03
CA PHE A 388 -8.79 -4.95 10.09
C PHE A 388 -9.69 -5.16 8.88
N GLY A 389 -10.37 -4.10 8.44
CA GLY A 389 -11.23 -4.11 7.27
C GLY A 389 -10.68 -3.20 6.19
N ASN A 390 -10.62 -3.71 4.96
CA ASN A 390 -10.31 -2.93 3.77
C ASN A 390 -11.37 -3.25 2.71
N ALA A 391 -12.01 -2.22 2.17
CA ALA A 391 -13.03 -2.39 1.14
C ALA A 391 -12.42 -2.75 -0.22
N VAL A 392 -13.19 -3.50 -1.00
CA VAL A 392 -12.95 -3.60 -2.45
C VAL A 392 -13.06 -2.20 -3.05
N THR A 393 -12.03 -1.79 -3.77
CA THR A 393 -11.90 -0.45 -4.33
C THR A 393 -11.53 -0.52 -5.81
N TYR A 394 -12.06 0.38 -6.63
CA TYR A 394 -11.65 0.53 -8.03
C TYR A 394 -11.81 1.99 -8.50
N TYR A 395 -11.02 2.37 -9.49
CA TYR A 395 -11.17 3.66 -10.17
C TYR A 395 -12.15 3.51 -11.35
N PRO A 396 -13.24 4.30 -11.44
CA PRO A 396 -14.25 4.16 -12.49
C PRO A 396 -13.86 4.81 -13.84
N GLY A 397 -12.68 5.44 -13.94
CA GLY A 397 -12.21 6.06 -15.18
C GLY A 397 -11.77 5.04 -16.25
N LEU A 398 -11.72 5.51 -17.50
CA LEU A 398 -11.51 4.63 -18.67
C LEU A 398 -10.14 3.95 -18.70
N GLY A 399 -9.07 4.57 -18.19
CA GLY A 399 -7.74 3.97 -18.17
C GLY A 399 -7.61 2.78 -17.21
N ASN A 400 -8.64 2.51 -16.40
CA ASN A 400 -8.68 1.37 -15.49
C ASN A 400 -9.61 0.23 -15.97
N VAL A 401 -10.26 0.42 -17.13
CA VAL A 401 -11.03 -0.63 -17.80
C VAL A 401 -10.09 -1.71 -18.30
N VAL A 402 -10.45 -2.97 -18.04
CA VAL A 402 -9.69 -4.11 -18.52
C VAL A 402 -9.92 -4.27 -20.01
N ILE A 403 -8.86 -4.09 -20.79
CA ILE A 403 -8.86 -4.31 -22.22
C ILE A 403 -8.53 -5.78 -22.51
N GLN A 404 -9.22 -6.36 -23.48
CA GLN A 404 -9.10 -7.76 -23.87
C GLN A 404 -8.74 -7.86 -25.35
N PRO A 405 -7.76 -8.71 -25.69
CA PRO A 405 -7.48 -8.96 -27.09
C PRO A 405 -8.57 -9.82 -27.73
N PRO A 406 -8.56 -9.97 -29.06
CA PRO A 406 -9.45 -10.88 -29.77
C PRO A 406 -9.34 -12.31 -29.23
N VAL A 407 -10.44 -13.07 -29.28
CA VAL A 407 -10.52 -14.45 -28.75
C VAL A 407 -9.42 -15.36 -29.30
N GLY A 408 -9.02 -15.19 -30.56
CA GLY A 408 -7.95 -15.96 -31.17
C GLY A 408 -6.54 -15.68 -30.64
N VAL A 409 -6.32 -14.48 -30.08
CA VAL A 409 -5.08 -14.16 -29.34
C VAL A 409 -5.12 -14.80 -27.96
N GLY A 410 -6.29 -14.75 -27.30
CA GLY A 410 -6.57 -15.40 -26.01
C GLY A 410 -6.32 -16.92 -26.01
N ALA A 411 -6.48 -17.56 -27.16
CA ALA A 411 -6.23 -19.00 -27.34
C ALA A 411 -4.73 -19.39 -27.30
N GLY A 412 -3.82 -18.43 -27.50
CA GLY A 412 -2.38 -18.70 -27.59
C GLY A 412 -2.01 -19.58 -28.79
N GLY A 413 -0.88 -20.30 -28.69
CA GLY A 413 -0.42 -21.24 -29.70
C GLY A 413 1.03 -21.03 -30.13
N THR A 414 1.50 -21.84 -31.08
CA THR A 414 2.88 -21.77 -31.59
C THR A 414 2.95 -20.88 -32.83
N ALA A 415 3.67 -19.76 -32.75
CA ALA A 415 3.82 -18.75 -33.79
C ALA A 415 4.63 -19.21 -35.02
N THR A 416 4.97 -20.48 -35.12
CA THR A 416 5.58 -21.10 -36.31
C THR A 416 4.70 -22.19 -36.91
N ALA A 417 3.52 -22.45 -36.33
CA ALA A 417 2.58 -23.45 -36.84
C ALA A 417 1.93 -23.01 -38.16
N SER A 418 1.43 -23.97 -38.93
CA SER A 418 0.64 -23.74 -40.14
C SER A 418 -0.72 -24.42 -40.02
N PRO A 419 -1.84 -23.69 -40.07
CA PRO A 419 -1.92 -22.23 -40.18
C PRO A 419 -1.40 -21.52 -38.92
N GLN A 420 -0.89 -20.30 -39.11
CA GLN A 420 -0.38 -19.46 -38.03
C GLN A 420 -1.51 -19.09 -37.05
N PRO A 421 -1.31 -19.21 -35.73
CA PRO A 421 -2.31 -18.78 -34.76
C PRO A 421 -2.44 -17.25 -34.78
N LEU A 422 -3.63 -16.74 -34.44
CA LEU A 422 -3.88 -15.29 -34.42
C LEU A 422 -2.98 -14.53 -33.44
N CYS A 423 -2.52 -15.19 -32.36
CA CYS A 423 -1.57 -14.61 -31.42
C CYS A 423 -0.21 -14.24 -32.07
N ALA A 424 0.11 -14.81 -33.23
CA ALA A 424 1.35 -14.56 -33.98
C ALA A 424 1.21 -13.48 -35.05
N THR A 425 -0.03 -13.13 -35.43
CA THR A 425 -0.34 -12.25 -36.56
C THR A 425 -1.09 -10.99 -36.18
N ASP A 426 -1.60 -10.87 -34.94
CA ASP A 426 -2.27 -9.65 -34.49
C ASP A 426 -1.29 -8.48 -34.39
N THR A 427 -1.52 -7.46 -35.22
CA THR A 427 -0.75 -6.22 -35.31
C THR A 427 -1.30 -5.11 -34.41
N GLY A 428 -2.19 -5.42 -33.47
CA GLY A 428 -2.56 -4.52 -32.36
C GLY A 428 -3.73 -3.58 -32.66
N VAL A 429 -4.76 -4.02 -33.39
CA VAL A 429 -5.85 -3.14 -33.86
C VAL A 429 -7.26 -3.54 -33.38
N ASN A 430 -7.42 -4.56 -32.53
CA ASN A 430 -8.77 -5.06 -32.16
C ASN A 430 -8.96 -5.35 -30.65
N ASP A 431 -8.14 -4.73 -29.81
CA ASP A 431 -8.29 -4.78 -28.36
C ASP A 431 -9.59 -4.04 -27.95
N ALA A 432 -10.46 -4.71 -27.17
CA ALA A 432 -11.76 -4.19 -26.78
C ALA A 432 -11.95 -4.21 -25.25
N PRO A 433 -12.68 -3.24 -24.66
CA PRO A 433 -13.09 -3.31 -23.26
C PRO A 433 -13.82 -4.61 -22.93
N ALA A 434 -13.44 -5.27 -21.83
CA ALA A 434 -14.20 -6.39 -21.29
C ALA A 434 -15.59 -5.90 -20.85
N ALA A 435 -16.65 -6.53 -21.36
CA ALA A 435 -18.02 -6.14 -21.04
C ALA A 435 -18.50 -6.74 -19.71
N ASN A 436 -18.07 -7.97 -19.40
CA ASN A 436 -18.43 -8.71 -18.18
C ASN A 436 -17.33 -9.68 -17.72
N LEU A 437 -17.47 -10.17 -16.48
CA LEU A 437 -16.52 -11.10 -15.85
C LEU A 437 -16.49 -12.46 -16.55
N GLU A 438 -17.59 -12.93 -17.12
CA GLU A 438 -17.64 -14.23 -17.82
C GLU A 438 -16.79 -14.23 -19.09
N GLU A 439 -16.88 -13.16 -19.89
CA GLU A 439 -16.02 -12.96 -21.06
C GLU A 439 -14.55 -12.88 -20.66
N LEU A 440 -14.27 -12.16 -19.57
CA LEU A 440 -12.94 -12.04 -19.00
C LEU A 440 -12.37 -13.42 -18.60
N ILE A 441 -13.15 -14.26 -17.93
CA ILE A 441 -12.77 -15.63 -17.56
C ILE A 441 -12.48 -16.47 -18.81
N ALA A 442 -13.39 -16.44 -19.78
CA ALA A 442 -13.30 -17.27 -20.99
C ALA A 442 -12.07 -16.96 -21.83
N LYS A 443 -11.61 -15.70 -21.87
CA LYS A 443 -10.44 -15.28 -22.67
C LYS A 443 -9.10 -15.52 -21.98
N ASN A 444 -9.05 -15.59 -20.65
CA ASN A 444 -7.80 -15.63 -19.88
C ASN A 444 -7.51 -17.03 -19.35
N THR A 445 -7.31 -18.00 -20.25
CA THR A 445 -7.12 -19.43 -19.90
C THR A 445 -5.67 -19.82 -19.60
N GLY A 446 -4.71 -18.92 -19.83
CA GLY A 446 -3.30 -19.12 -19.48
C GLY A 446 -2.51 -19.93 -20.51
N THR A 447 -2.83 -19.79 -21.80
CA THR A 447 -2.08 -20.42 -22.90
C THR A 447 -1.17 -19.38 -23.55
N PRO A 448 0.16 -19.53 -23.56
CA PRO A 448 1.02 -18.53 -24.18
C PRO A 448 0.97 -18.55 -25.71
N CYS A 449 1.37 -17.42 -26.30
CA CYS A 449 1.85 -17.43 -27.68
C CYS A 449 3.36 -17.70 -27.70
N ILE A 450 3.76 -18.83 -28.27
CA ILE A 450 5.14 -19.31 -28.26
C ILE A 450 5.83 -18.88 -29.55
N SER A 451 6.86 -18.05 -29.45
CA SER A 451 7.69 -17.59 -30.57
C SER A 451 9.05 -18.29 -30.59
N GLY A 452 9.77 -18.18 -31.71
CA GLY A 452 11.14 -18.67 -31.82
C GLY A 452 12.08 -17.98 -30.82
N THR A 453 13.06 -18.72 -30.30
CA THR A 453 14.05 -18.22 -29.35
C THR A 453 15.29 -17.66 -30.05
N ASN A 454 16.01 -16.77 -29.38
CA ASN A 454 17.32 -16.26 -29.80
C ASN A 454 18.19 -15.93 -28.58
N ALA A 455 19.42 -15.45 -28.83
CA ALA A 455 20.38 -15.11 -27.78
C ALA A 455 19.87 -14.06 -26.78
N ASN A 456 18.90 -13.22 -27.16
CA ASN A 456 18.35 -12.20 -26.28
C ASN A 456 17.18 -12.72 -25.42
N THR A 457 16.35 -13.62 -25.96
CA THR A 457 15.19 -14.16 -25.24
C THR A 457 15.55 -15.29 -24.28
N GLY A 458 16.68 -15.96 -24.52
CA GLY A 458 17.07 -17.17 -23.81
C GLY A 458 16.32 -18.41 -24.31
N THR A 459 16.09 -19.38 -23.41
CA THR A 459 15.50 -20.70 -23.74
C THR A 459 13.99 -20.66 -23.97
N ARG A 460 13.31 -19.57 -23.61
CA ARG A 460 11.86 -19.38 -23.77
C ARG A 460 11.57 -18.01 -24.36
N ASN A 461 10.59 -17.95 -25.26
CA ASN A 461 10.08 -16.71 -25.83
C ASN A 461 8.55 -16.79 -25.95
N GLU A 462 7.87 -16.58 -24.84
CA GLU A 462 6.44 -16.76 -24.72
C GLU A 462 5.76 -15.43 -24.37
N SER A 463 4.72 -15.06 -25.12
CA SER A 463 3.84 -13.93 -24.79
C SER A 463 2.66 -14.41 -23.96
N TRP A 464 2.46 -13.81 -22.79
CA TRP A 464 1.39 -14.18 -21.85
C TRP A 464 0.41 -13.05 -21.58
N GLY A 465 0.68 -11.84 -22.11
CA GLY A 465 -0.09 -10.63 -21.82
C GLY A 465 -1.57 -10.75 -22.20
N GLY A 466 -1.87 -11.40 -23.32
CA GLY A 466 -3.22 -11.52 -23.86
C GLY A 466 -4.02 -12.73 -23.37
N THR A 467 -3.44 -13.59 -22.54
CA THR A 467 -4.07 -14.85 -22.10
C THR A 467 -4.12 -15.00 -20.58
N THR A 468 -3.69 -13.96 -19.87
CA THR A 468 -3.67 -13.87 -18.40
C THR A 468 -4.01 -12.45 -17.98
N LEU A 469 -4.37 -12.27 -16.71
CA LEU A 469 -4.61 -10.94 -16.13
C LEU A 469 -3.49 -10.54 -15.16
N GLY A 470 -3.26 -9.23 -15.05
CA GLY A 470 -2.29 -8.67 -14.11
C GLY A 470 -2.79 -8.78 -12.69
N MET A 471 -1.95 -9.24 -11.77
CA MET A 471 -2.24 -9.34 -10.33
C MET A 471 -1.28 -8.51 -9.46
N GLY A 472 -0.26 -7.89 -10.07
CA GLY A 472 0.75 -7.09 -9.36
C GLY A 472 2.13 -7.22 -10.00
N LYS A 473 3.11 -6.54 -9.39
CA LYS A 473 4.51 -6.55 -9.82
C LYS A 473 5.43 -6.50 -8.61
N ILE A 474 6.45 -7.36 -8.60
CA ILE A 474 7.53 -7.34 -7.62
C ILE A 474 8.78 -6.80 -8.33
N GLY A 475 9.42 -5.79 -7.73
CA GLY A 475 10.59 -5.11 -8.29
C GLY A 475 10.31 -3.67 -8.73
N THR A 476 11.36 -2.86 -8.79
CA THR A 476 11.31 -1.42 -9.01
C THR A 476 12.08 -0.95 -10.23
N VAL A 477 12.68 -1.86 -11.01
CA VAL A 477 13.48 -1.50 -12.17
C VAL A 477 12.58 -0.82 -13.22
N PRO A 478 12.90 0.40 -13.68
CA PRO A 478 12.05 1.10 -14.65
C PRO A 478 11.96 0.34 -15.98
N THR A 479 10.77 0.34 -16.58
CA THR A 479 10.58 -0.04 -17.98
C THR A 479 11.02 1.11 -18.87
N GLN A 480 11.49 0.82 -20.08
CA GLN A 480 11.86 1.83 -21.06
C GLN A 480 10.93 1.80 -22.25
N ASN A 481 10.60 2.99 -22.76
CA ASN A 481 9.93 3.12 -24.04
C ASN A 481 10.97 2.99 -25.16
N VAL A 482 11.36 1.75 -25.44
CA VAL A 482 12.30 1.43 -26.52
C VAL A 482 11.54 1.45 -27.84
N ALA A 483 11.58 2.61 -28.51
CA ALA A 483 11.22 2.69 -29.92
C ALA A 483 12.17 1.79 -30.71
N ASN A 484 11.62 0.80 -31.41
CA ASN A 484 12.31 -0.17 -32.28
C ASN A 484 13.32 -1.10 -31.58
N ASN A 485 12.88 -2.35 -31.35
CA ASN A 485 13.54 -3.66 -31.24
C ASN A 485 15.07 -3.81 -30.98
N THR A 486 15.76 -2.80 -30.45
CA THR A 486 17.21 -2.77 -30.21
C THR A 486 17.50 -3.28 -28.79
N LEU A 487 16.86 -4.39 -28.43
CA LEU A 487 17.09 -5.04 -27.14
C LEU A 487 18.27 -5.99 -27.28
N THR A 488 19.31 -5.78 -26.49
CA THR A 488 20.42 -6.72 -26.32
C THR A 488 20.12 -7.72 -25.21
N SER A 489 20.84 -8.85 -25.17
CA SER A 489 20.68 -9.88 -24.13
C SER A 489 20.85 -9.35 -22.71
N ALA A 490 21.74 -8.36 -22.51
CA ALA A 490 21.97 -7.73 -21.21
C ALA A 490 20.76 -6.90 -20.69
N ASN A 491 19.89 -6.42 -21.60
CA ASN A 491 18.81 -5.48 -21.27
C ASN A 491 17.43 -5.96 -21.75
N TYR A 492 17.27 -7.27 -22.01
CA TYR A 492 16.01 -7.78 -22.59
C TYR A 492 14.86 -7.83 -21.57
N TYR A 493 15.17 -8.22 -20.33
CA TYR A 493 14.24 -8.26 -19.20
C TYR A 493 14.67 -7.27 -18.11
N THR A 494 13.72 -6.71 -17.37
CA THR A 494 13.99 -5.75 -16.29
C THR A 494 14.51 -6.40 -15.01
N GLY A 495 14.34 -7.72 -14.86
CA GLY A 495 14.52 -8.43 -13.59
C GLY A 495 13.32 -8.32 -12.65
N ASN A 496 12.31 -7.49 -12.97
CA ASN A 496 11.05 -7.48 -12.23
C ASN A 496 10.25 -8.76 -12.51
N LEU A 497 9.44 -9.16 -11.53
CA LEU A 497 8.46 -10.24 -11.67
C LEU A 497 7.06 -9.66 -11.84
N ARG A 498 6.31 -10.16 -12.84
CA ARG A 498 4.88 -9.86 -12.99
C ARG A 498 4.08 -11.01 -12.42
N LEU A 499 3.15 -10.70 -11.52
CA LEU A 499 2.21 -11.66 -10.97
C LEU A 499 0.98 -11.71 -11.87
N ARG A 500 0.52 -12.92 -12.21
CA ARG A 500 -0.60 -13.11 -13.14
C ARG A 500 -1.59 -14.15 -12.66
N VAL A 501 -2.82 -14.06 -13.16
CA VAL A 501 -3.85 -15.09 -12.99
C VAL A 501 -4.40 -15.53 -14.34
N ALA A 502 -4.74 -16.81 -14.43
CA ALA A 502 -5.54 -17.40 -15.49
C ALA A 502 -6.62 -18.30 -14.90
N PHE A 503 -7.62 -18.66 -15.71
CA PHE A 503 -8.78 -19.41 -15.25
C PHE A 503 -8.80 -20.82 -15.81
N GLY A 504 -9.13 -21.78 -14.94
CA GLY A 504 -9.39 -23.17 -15.30
C GLY A 504 -10.90 -23.44 -15.40
N ALA A 505 -11.26 -24.72 -15.44
CA ALA A 505 -12.66 -25.14 -15.34
C ALA A 505 -13.26 -24.74 -13.98
N ASN A 506 -14.57 -24.52 -13.95
CA ASN A 506 -15.31 -24.10 -12.75
C ASN A 506 -14.72 -22.80 -12.16
N THR A 507 -14.46 -22.78 -10.85
CA THR A 507 -13.94 -21.63 -10.11
C THR A 507 -12.42 -21.65 -9.96
N VAL A 508 -11.70 -22.47 -10.72
CA VAL A 508 -10.24 -22.62 -10.56
C VAL A 508 -9.50 -21.38 -11.06
N ALA A 509 -8.64 -20.83 -10.21
CA ALA A 509 -7.65 -19.82 -10.55
C ALA A 509 -6.25 -20.43 -10.57
N LYS A 510 -5.46 -20.13 -11.60
CA LYS A 510 -4.06 -20.51 -11.77
C LYS A 510 -3.19 -19.28 -11.62
N TYR A 511 -2.25 -19.30 -10.70
CA TYR A 511 -1.40 -18.15 -10.39
C TYR A 511 -0.01 -18.34 -10.95
N TYR A 512 0.52 -17.31 -11.59
CA TYR A 512 1.80 -17.36 -12.29
C TYR A 512 2.75 -16.27 -11.82
N LYS A 513 4.04 -16.58 -11.84
CA LYS A 513 5.13 -15.58 -11.86
C LYS A 513 5.67 -15.49 -13.28
N CYS A 514 5.95 -14.28 -13.75
CA CYS A 514 6.38 -14.06 -15.13
C CYS A 514 7.54 -13.07 -15.18
N GLN A 515 8.35 -13.16 -16.22
CA GLN A 515 9.37 -12.16 -16.51
C GLN A 515 8.72 -10.88 -17.09
N GLU A 516 9.27 -9.72 -16.76
CA GLU A 516 8.94 -8.46 -17.39
C GLU A 516 9.97 -8.10 -18.45
N ARG A 517 9.53 -7.95 -19.71
CA ARG A 517 10.34 -7.38 -20.78
C ARG A 517 10.54 -5.89 -20.53
N LEU A 518 11.65 -5.30 -20.99
CA LEU A 518 11.96 -3.88 -20.82
C LEU A 518 10.83 -2.91 -21.23
N ASN A 519 9.98 -3.30 -22.18
CA ASN A 519 8.80 -2.55 -22.62
C ASN A 519 7.50 -2.88 -21.85
N ALA A 520 7.61 -3.41 -20.62
CA ALA A 520 6.51 -3.85 -19.74
C ALA A 520 5.70 -5.08 -20.20
N SER A 521 6.07 -5.75 -21.29
CA SER A 521 5.37 -6.97 -21.74
C SER A 521 5.58 -8.15 -20.78
N THR A 522 4.49 -8.82 -20.42
CA THR A 522 4.51 -10.09 -19.65
C THR A 522 5.03 -11.24 -20.50
N ARG A 523 6.11 -11.90 -20.05
CA ARG A 523 6.78 -13.00 -20.75
C ARG A 523 7.06 -14.19 -19.85
N ASN A 524 7.23 -15.37 -20.45
CA ASN A 524 7.79 -16.58 -19.82
C ASN A 524 7.27 -16.84 -18.40
N CYS A 525 6.00 -17.22 -18.29
CA CYS A 525 5.35 -17.44 -17.00
C CYS A 525 5.54 -18.87 -16.49
N ASP A 526 5.72 -19.02 -15.18
CA ASP A 526 5.71 -20.30 -14.46
C ASP A 526 4.50 -20.35 -13.54
N LEU A 527 3.81 -21.50 -13.52
CA LEU A 527 2.73 -21.75 -12.57
C LEU A 527 3.34 -21.85 -11.16
N VAL A 528 2.88 -21.01 -10.24
CA VAL A 528 3.36 -20.98 -8.84
C VAL A 528 2.32 -21.49 -7.85
N GLY A 529 1.09 -21.70 -8.28
CA GLY A 529 0.06 -22.33 -7.48
C GLY A 529 -1.32 -22.23 -8.11
N THR A 530 -2.28 -22.85 -7.45
CA THR A 530 -3.70 -22.81 -7.82
C THR A 530 -4.53 -22.42 -6.62
N GLY A 531 -5.68 -21.82 -6.90
CA GLY A 531 -6.69 -21.51 -5.91
C GLY A 531 -8.04 -21.37 -6.59
N THR A 532 -8.87 -20.50 -6.06
CA THR A 532 -10.21 -20.28 -6.59
C THR A 532 -10.52 -18.80 -6.74
N TYR A 533 -11.47 -18.49 -7.62
CA TYR A 533 -12.11 -17.18 -7.67
C TYR A 533 -13.58 -17.29 -7.26
N ALA A 534 -14.12 -16.19 -6.74
CA ALA A 534 -15.55 -16.06 -6.43
C ALA A 534 -16.05 -14.74 -7.03
N ILE A 535 -17.29 -14.75 -7.53
CA ILE A 535 -17.98 -13.54 -8.00
C ILE A 535 -19.11 -13.23 -7.02
N GLN A 536 -19.09 -12.05 -6.44
CA GLN A 536 -20.12 -11.57 -5.53
C GLN A 536 -20.82 -10.34 -6.11
N THR A 537 -22.14 -10.30 -6.00
CA THR A 537 -22.92 -9.07 -6.30
C THR A 537 -22.82 -8.12 -5.12
N LEU A 538 -22.36 -6.90 -5.37
CA LEU A 538 -22.22 -5.81 -4.41
C LEU A 538 -22.99 -4.60 -4.95
N GLY A 539 -24.21 -4.38 -4.44
CA GLY A 539 -25.10 -3.34 -4.94
C GLY A 539 -25.45 -3.55 -6.42
N ASP A 540 -25.14 -2.57 -7.25
CA ASP A 540 -25.33 -2.58 -8.71
C ASP A 540 -24.10 -3.10 -9.49
N GLY A 541 -23.06 -3.59 -8.80
CA GLY A 541 -21.87 -4.16 -9.42
C GLY A 541 -21.63 -5.63 -9.04
N ARG A 542 -20.72 -6.29 -9.77
CA ARG A 542 -20.22 -7.64 -9.46
C ARG A 542 -18.71 -7.59 -9.26
N THR A 543 -18.20 -8.23 -8.22
CA THR A 543 -16.76 -8.25 -7.91
C THR A 543 -16.24 -9.66 -7.95
N MET A 544 -15.15 -9.87 -8.68
CA MET A 544 -14.34 -11.08 -8.65
C MET A 544 -13.21 -10.94 -7.63
N THR A 545 -13.18 -11.84 -6.65
CA THR A 545 -12.11 -11.98 -5.65
C THR A 545 -11.44 -13.35 -5.77
N PHE A 546 -10.25 -13.47 -5.16
CA PHE A 546 -9.38 -14.63 -5.27
C PHE A 546 -9.04 -15.20 -3.90
N SER A 547 -8.99 -16.53 -3.79
CA SER A 547 -8.55 -17.27 -2.61
C SER A 547 -7.50 -18.32 -2.97
N GLY A 548 -6.73 -18.77 -1.96
CA GLY A 548 -5.60 -19.67 -2.18
C GLY A 548 -4.44 -19.00 -2.93
N LEU A 549 -4.22 -17.70 -2.70
CA LEU A 549 -3.11 -16.97 -3.30
C LEU A 549 -1.78 -17.53 -2.79
N PRO A 550 -0.82 -17.88 -3.67
CA PRO A 550 0.50 -18.34 -3.24
C PRO A 550 1.20 -17.28 -2.40
N ALA A 551 2.07 -17.71 -1.48
CA ALA A 551 2.83 -16.80 -0.61
C ALA A 551 3.57 -15.69 -1.39
N LEU A 552 4.00 -15.94 -2.63
CA LEU A 552 4.57 -14.94 -3.54
C LEU A 552 3.73 -13.65 -3.67
N PHE A 553 2.41 -13.78 -3.64
CA PHE A 553 1.46 -12.66 -3.79
C PHE A 553 1.30 -11.83 -2.51
N SER A 554 1.81 -12.30 -1.36
CA SER A 554 1.83 -11.53 -0.10
C SER A 554 2.89 -10.43 -0.08
N ALA A 555 3.84 -10.45 -1.02
CA ALA A 555 4.81 -9.37 -1.21
C ALA A 555 4.19 -8.08 -1.79
N GLN A 556 2.88 -8.09 -2.08
CA GLN A 556 2.11 -6.90 -2.43
C GLN A 556 1.24 -6.50 -1.22
N ASP A 557 1.13 -5.20 -0.96
CA ASP A 557 0.28 -4.66 0.10
C ASP A 557 -1.23 -4.68 -0.24
N PHE A 558 -1.59 -5.27 -1.39
CA PHE A 558 -2.95 -5.41 -1.87
C PHE A 558 -3.17 -6.75 -2.55
N THR A 559 -4.44 -7.12 -2.71
CA THR A 559 -4.89 -8.17 -3.61
C THR A 559 -5.62 -7.52 -4.78
N GLN A 560 -5.26 -7.90 -6.00
CA GLN A 560 -5.98 -7.49 -7.19
C GLN A 560 -7.39 -8.08 -7.20
N VAL A 561 -8.39 -7.28 -7.58
CA VAL A 561 -9.76 -7.72 -7.84
C VAL A 561 -10.21 -7.24 -9.22
N PHE A 562 -11.33 -7.74 -9.73
CA PHE A 562 -11.97 -7.22 -10.93
C PHE A 562 -13.42 -6.85 -10.65
N VAL A 563 -13.80 -5.63 -10.99
CA VAL A 563 -15.14 -5.09 -10.69
C VAL A 563 -15.88 -4.86 -12.00
N GLU A 564 -16.99 -5.56 -12.21
CA GLU A 564 -17.91 -5.31 -13.29
C GLU A 564 -19.02 -4.36 -12.86
N ARG A 565 -19.15 -3.24 -13.56
CA ARG A 565 -20.19 -2.25 -13.30
C ARG A 565 -20.41 -1.38 -14.54
N GLY A 566 -21.67 -1.06 -14.86
CA GLY A 566 -22.00 -0.23 -16.03
C GLY A 566 -21.56 -0.82 -17.38
N GLY A 567 -21.62 -2.15 -17.53
CA GLY A 567 -21.28 -2.85 -18.79
C GLY A 567 -19.79 -2.90 -19.11
N ARG A 568 -18.93 -2.72 -18.12
CA ARG A 568 -17.46 -2.81 -18.24
C ARG A 568 -16.87 -3.52 -17.04
N VAL A 569 -15.69 -4.11 -17.22
CA VAL A 569 -14.85 -4.62 -16.14
C VAL A 569 -13.67 -3.69 -15.88
N TYR A 570 -13.45 -3.35 -14.61
CA TYR A 570 -12.36 -2.51 -14.14
C TYR A 570 -11.37 -3.33 -13.31
N SER A 571 -10.09 -2.95 -13.40
CA SER A 571 -9.08 -3.44 -12.46
C SER A 571 -9.30 -2.78 -11.10
N GLY A 572 -9.52 -3.55 -10.05
CA GLY A 572 -9.64 -3.02 -8.69
C GLY A 572 -8.58 -3.59 -7.77
N PHE A 573 -8.63 -3.19 -6.51
CA PHE A 573 -7.75 -3.71 -5.48
C PHE A 573 -8.48 -3.76 -4.15
N GLN A 574 -7.97 -4.59 -3.25
CA GLN A 574 -8.31 -4.59 -1.84
C GLN A 574 -7.00 -4.60 -1.06
N ASN A 575 -6.77 -3.57 -0.25
CA ASN A 575 -5.57 -3.51 0.59
C ASN A 575 -5.53 -4.69 1.56
N ARG A 576 -4.35 -5.23 1.81
CA ARG A 576 -4.16 -6.24 2.85
C ARG A 576 -4.18 -5.56 4.22
N ALA A 577 -4.76 -6.25 5.20
CA ALA A 577 -4.66 -5.81 6.58
C ALA A 577 -3.19 -5.77 7.02
N GLY A 578 -2.73 -4.65 7.57
CA GLY A 578 -1.34 -4.37 7.94
C GLY A 578 -1.21 -3.81 9.35
N VAL A 579 0.02 -3.87 9.88
CA VAL A 579 0.45 -3.03 11.01
C VAL A 579 1.38 -1.96 10.46
N PHE A 580 1.04 -0.70 10.67
CA PHE A 580 1.78 0.46 10.16
C PHE A 580 2.19 1.37 11.30
N LYS A 581 3.34 2.02 11.16
CA LYS A 581 3.82 3.00 12.13
C LYS A 581 3.94 4.39 11.53
N SER A 582 3.66 5.40 12.33
CA SER A 582 3.79 6.80 11.94
C SER A 582 4.20 7.66 13.12
N ALA A 583 5.14 8.58 12.89
CA ALA A 583 5.42 9.70 13.78
C ALA A 583 4.52 10.88 13.39
N ARG A 584 3.82 11.49 14.35
CA ARG A 584 2.87 12.57 14.10
C ARG A 584 3.19 13.78 14.97
N LEU A 585 3.16 14.96 14.38
CA LEU A 585 3.36 16.22 15.11
C LEU A 585 2.01 16.90 15.32
N ASN A 586 1.75 17.41 16.52
CA ASN A 586 0.55 18.21 16.78
C ASN A 586 0.58 19.56 16.04
N THR A 587 -0.52 20.31 16.08
CA THR A 587 -0.69 21.61 15.41
C THR A 587 0.52 22.53 15.60
N GLN A 588 0.97 22.69 16.85
CA GLN A 588 2.03 23.60 17.22
C GLN A 588 3.38 23.18 16.63
N ALA A 589 3.75 21.91 16.81
CA ALA A 589 4.99 21.36 16.28
C ALA A 589 5.00 21.32 14.75
N ALA A 590 3.89 20.90 14.14
CA ALA A 590 3.74 20.81 12.70
C ALA A 590 3.83 22.18 12.02
N THR A 591 3.15 23.20 12.57
CA THR A 591 3.20 24.57 12.04
C THR A 591 4.63 25.13 12.07
N ALA A 592 5.34 24.92 13.18
CA ALA A 592 6.73 25.36 13.32
C ALA A 592 7.65 24.64 12.32
N LEU A 593 7.54 23.30 12.21
CA LEU A 593 8.34 22.51 11.28
C LEU A 593 8.10 22.92 9.82
N LEU A 594 6.83 23.02 9.42
CA LEU A 594 6.46 23.39 8.05
C LEU A 594 6.96 24.81 7.72
N THR A 595 6.75 25.78 8.60
CA THR A 595 7.23 27.15 8.39
C THR A 595 8.75 27.22 8.26
N GLN A 596 9.47 26.40 9.03
CA GLN A 596 10.94 26.29 8.94
C GLN A 596 11.40 25.73 7.58
N ILE A 597 10.67 24.77 7.02
CA ILE A 597 11.00 24.16 5.72
C ILE A 597 10.69 25.13 4.57
N ASN A 598 9.52 25.75 4.58
CA ASN A 598 9.15 26.76 3.60
C ASN A 598 8.24 27.80 4.26
N PRO A 599 8.70 29.07 4.40
CA PRO A 599 7.89 30.13 4.99
C PRO A 599 6.57 30.38 4.27
N SER A 600 6.49 30.07 2.97
CA SER A 600 5.27 30.17 2.16
C SER A 600 4.15 29.25 2.64
N PHE A 601 4.47 28.21 3.42
CA PHE A 601 3.46 27.39 4.10
C PHE A 601 2.65 28.19 5.13
N SER A 602 3.14 29.34 5.59
CA SER A 602 2.44 30.21 6.54
C SER A 602 1.70 31.40 5.90
N ALA A 603 1.91 31.73 4.60
CA ALA A 603 1.37 32.96 4.02
C ALA A 603 0.90 32.94 2.54
N ALA A 604 1.27 31.98 1.69
CA ALA A 604 1.19 32.18 0.23
C ALA A 604 0.26 31.26 -0.58
N ALA A 605 -0.74 30.57 0.01
CA ALA A 605 -1.61 29.67 -0.77
C ALA A 605 -3.09 29.61 -0.37
N GLY A 606 -3.63 30.57 0.38
CA GLY A 606 -5.04 30.49 0.82
C GLY A 606 -5.31 29.26 1.68
N THR A 607 -4.30 28.79 2.42
CA THR A 607 -4.40 27.69 3.36
C THR A 607 -4.52 28.24 4.77
N PRO A 608 -5.74 28.46 5.29
CA PRO A 608 -5.92 28.17 6.68
C PRO A 608 -5.75 26.65 6.78
N VAL A 609 -4.68 26.19 7.44
CA VAL A 609 -4.80 24.93 8.20
C VAL A 609 -5.72 25.17 9.41
N ASP A 610 -6.76 25.99 9.22
CA ASP A 610 -7.85 26.18 10.13
C ASP A 610 -8.71 24.93 9.98
N PRO A 611 -8.83 24.15 11.05
CA PRO A 611 -9.68 22.98 11.07
C PRO A 611 -11.16 23.31 10.80
N SER A 612 -11.57 24.58 10.96
CA SER A 612 -12.93 25.05 10.72
C SER A 612 -13.23 25.43 9.26
N THR A 613 -12.22 25.62 8.41
CA THR A 613 -12.43 25.96 6.99
C THR A 613 -12.41 24.72 6.11
N LEU A 614 -13.34 24.60 5.18
CA LEU A 614 -13.39 23.48 4.22
C LEU A 614 -12.21 23.52 3.25
N LEU A 615 -11.68 22.34 2.88
CA LEU A 615 -10.62 22.21 1.87
C LEU A 615 -11.15 22.66 0.50
N ALA A 616 -10.48 23.64 -0.10
CA ALA A 616 -10.71 24.07 -1.47
C ALA A 616 -9.74 23.36 -2.43
N LEU A 617 -10.27 22.95 -3.59
CA LEU A 617 -9.46 22.40 -4.70
C LEU A 617 -8.76 23.53 -5.45
N THR A 618 -7.68 23.20 -6.15
CA THR A 618 -6.96 24.11 -7.05
C THR A 618 -6.95 23.52 -8.46
N ALA A 619 -6.51 24.28 -9.46
CA ALA A 619 -6.33 23.74 -10.81
C ALA A 619 -5.41 22.50 -10.83
N ALA A 620 -4.34 22.49 -10.02
CA ALA A 620 -3.43 21.35 -9.88
C ALA A 620 -4.06 20.10 -9.23
N SER A 621 -5.15 20.27 -8.47
CA SER A 621 -5.95 19.13 -7.98
C SER A 621 -6.53 18.31 -9.15
N TYR A 622 -6.89 18.95 -10.27
CA TYR A 622 -7.50 18.29 -11.43
C TYR A 622 -6.48 17.59 -12.35
N GLN A 623 -5.21 17.47 -11.95
CA GLN A 623 -4.15 16.88 -12.78
C GLN A 623 -4.50 15.50 -13.36
N GLY A 624 -4.07 15.20 -14.58
CA GLY A 624 -4.37 13.97 -15.29
C GLY A 624 -4.91 14.25 -16.70
N VAL A 625 -5.32 13.19 -17.39
CA VAL A 625 -5.87 13.28 -18.74
C VAL A 625 -7.39 13.21 -18.69
N TRP A 626 -8.04 14.22 -19.26
CA TRP A 626 -9.48 14.34 -19.37
C TRP A 626 -9.86 14.25 -20.83
N PHE A 627 -10.59 13.21 -21.20
CA PHE A 627 -11.04 13.01 -22.56
C PHE A 627 -12.39 13.69 -22.77
N ILE A 628 -12.42 14.66 -23.67
CA ILE A 628 -13.61 15.42 -24.06
C ILE A 628 -14.15 14.81 -25.34
N HIS A 629 -15.41 14.43 -25.34
CA HIS A 629 -16.01 13.67 -26.42
C HIS A 629 -17.50 13.98 -26.60
N SER A 630 -18.05 13.53 -27.72
CA SER A 630 -19.48 13.60 -27.99
C SER A 630 -20.25 12.77 -26.94
N PRO A 631 -21.38 13.26 -26.41
CA PRO A 631 -22.21 12.48 -25.51
C PRO A 631 -22.64 11.15 -26.15
N GLY A 632 -22.42 10.04 -25.45
CA GLY A 632 -22.71 8.69 -25.96
C GLY A 632 -21.58 8.01 -26.75
N ASP A 633 -20.50 8.72 -27.08
CA ASP A 633 -19.34 8.17 -27.81
C ASP A 633 -18.02 8.39 -27.06
N ALA A 634 -17.84 7.69 -25.94
CA ALA A 634 -16.66 7.81 -25.08
C ALA A 634 -15.36 7.22 -25.68
N ASN A 635 -15.46 6.56 -26.84
CA ASN A 635 -14.35 5.89 -27.52
C ASN A 635 -14.05 6.47 -28.91
N GLY A 636 -14.90 7.37 -29.42
CA GLY A 636 -14.72 8.03 -30.70
C GLY A 636 -13.63 9.11 -30.70
N PRO A 637 -13.56 9.94 -31.75
CA PRO A 637 -12.67 11.08 -31.79
C PRO A 637 -13.03 12.11 -30.71
N GLY A 638 -12.03 12.80 -30.17
CA GLY A 638 -12.21 13.79 -29.12
C GLY A 638 -10.92 14.56 -28.80
N ILE A 639 -10.90 15.23 -27.65
CA ILE A 639 -9.74 16.03 -27.20
C ILE A 639 -9.25 15.46 -25.87
N ASP A 640 -7.97 15.10 -25.81
CA ASP A 640 -7.30 14.83 -24.53
C ASP A 640 -6.83 16.17 -23.95
N LEU A 641 -7.46 16.59 -22.86
CA LEU A 641 -7.03 17.69 -22.00
C LEU A 641 -6.11 17.12 -20.92
N THR A 642 -4.83 17.44 -20.99
CA THR A 642 -3.84 17.08 -19.97
C THR A 642 -3.67 18.26 -19.02
N ILE A 643 -4.04 18.06 -17.76
CA ILE A 643 -3.74 18.98 -16.67
C ILE A 643 -2.48 18.47 -15.97
N ASN A 644 -1.41 19.24 -16.04
CA ASN A 644 -0.15 18.90 -15.40
C ASN A 644 -0.22 19.16 -13.90
N ALA A 645 0.69 18.54 -13.16
CA ALA A 645 0.74 18.69 -11.71
C ALA A 645 1.07 20.11 -11.22
N ASN A 646 1.62 20.96 -12.10
CA ASN A 646 1.84 22.38 -11.85
C ASN A 646 0.61 23.25 -12.21
N GLY A 647 -0.55 22.63 -12.48
CA GLY A 647 -1.79 23.33 -12.85
C GLY A 647 -1.82 23.87 -14.28
N SER A 648 -0.71 23.81 -15.02
CA SER A 648 -0.73 24.11 -16.45
C SER A 648 -1.57 23.08 -17.20
N ALA A 649 -2.21 23.50 -18.29
CA ALA A 649 -3.01 22.62 -19.12
C ALA A 649 -2.52 22.66 -20.56
N SER A 650 -2.52 21.50 -21.20
CA SER A 650 -2.27 21.32 -22.63
C SER A 650 -3.36 20.42 -23.18
N CYS A 651 -3.63 20.47 -24.47
CA CYS A 651 -4.56 19.55 -25.07
C CYS A 651 -4.11 19.09 -26.45
N GLN A 652 -4.60 17.91 -26.82
CA GLN A 652 -4.28 17.25 -28.08
C GLN A 652 -5.57 16.68 -28.67
N TRP A 653 -5.80 16.96 -29.95
CA TRP A 653 -6.86 16.31 -30.69
C TRP A 653 -6.52 14.84 -30.96
N MET A 654 -7.46 13.97 -30.67
CA MET A 654 -7.43 12.52 -30.88
C MET A 654 -8.49 12.17 -31.90
N GLY A 655 -8.13 11.84 -33.13
CA GLY A 655 -9.11 11.27 -34.04
C GLY A 655 -8.58 10.14 -34.89
N PRO A 656 -9.34 9.73 -35.92
CA PRO A 656 -9.21 8.40 -36.51
C PRO A 656 -7.85 8.14 -37.17
N ASN A 657 -7.06 9.20 -37.42
CA ASN A 657 -5.69 9.08 -37.87
C ASN A 657 -4.73 9.74 -36.86
N PRO A 658 -3.97 8.96 -36.07
CA PRO A 658 -3.10 9.48 -35.00
C PRO A 658 -1.94 10.35 -35.50
N LEU A 659 -1.75 10.46 -36.82
CA LEU A 659 -0.68 11.23 -37.47
C LEU A 659 -1.01 12.72 -37.67
N GLN A 660 -2.20 13.20 -37.26
CA GLN A 660 -2.58 14.62 -37.33
C GLN A 660 -2.96 15.18 -35.95
N GLY A 661 -2.08 14.99 -34.95
CA GLY A 661 -2.25 15.58 -33.62
C GLY A 661 -2.12 17.10 -33.66
N SER A 662 -3.23 17.80 -33.87
CA SER A 662 -3.29 19.25 -33.71
C SER A 662 -3.12 19.60 -32.23
N VAL A 663 -2.16 20.48 -31.92
CA VAL A 663 -1.93 20.98 -30.57
C VAL A 663 -2.93 22.10 -30.30
N CYS A 664 -3.65 22.04 -29.19
CA CYS A 664 -4.54 23.11 -28.75
C CYS A 664 -4.05 23.78 -27.46
N SER A 665 -4.58 24.96 -27.20
CA SER A 665 -4.31 25.71 -25.96
C SER A 665 -5.44 25.48 -24.96
N ALA A 666 -5.09 25.26 -23.70
CA ALA A 666 -6.05 25.03 -22.63
C ALA A 666 -5.73 25.89 -21.41
N THR A 667 -6.77 26.36 -20.73
CA THR A 667 -6.67 27.05 -19.45
C THR A 667 -7.66 26.43 -18.47
N VAL A 668 -7.28 26.34 -17.21
CA VAL A 668 -8.11 25.76 -16.14
C VAL A 668 -8.21 26.77 -15.02
N SER A 669 -9.43 27.13 -14.66
CA SER A 669 -9.71 28.01 -13.53
C SER A 669 -9.68 27.23 -12.20
N GLN A 670 -9.59 27.95 -11.08
CA GLN A 670 -9.58 27.34 -9.75
C GLN A 670 -10.90 26.63 -9.39
N SER A 671 -12.01 26.98 -10.04
CA SER A 671 -13.31 26.31 -9.84
C SER A 671 -13.46 24.99 -10.61
N GLY A 672 -12.40 24.50 -11.26
CA GLY A 672 -12.46 23.30 -12.10
C GLY A 672 -13.17 23.50 -13.44
N VAL A 673 -13.43 24.76 -13.83
CA VAL A 673 -13.92 25.10 -15.18
C VAL A 673 -12.71 25.23 -16.10
N ALA A 674 -12.65 24.41 -17.15
CA ALA A 674 -11.61 24.45 -18.16
C ALA A 674 -12.15 25.08 -19.46
N SER A 675 -11.37 26.01 -20.02
CA SER A 675 -11.63 26.62 -21.33
C SER A 675 -10.52 26.24 -22.28
N ILE A 676 -10.89 25.67 -23.42
CA ILE A 676 -9.99 25.13 -24.46
C ILE A 676 -10.22 25.89 -25.76
N SER A 677 -9.14 26.29 -26.40
CA SER A 677 -9.11 26.91 -27.72
C SER A 677 -8.16 26.15 -28.64
N GLU A 678 -8.69 25.55 -29.70
CA GLU A 678 -7.93 24.80 -30.68
C GLU A 678 -7.40 25.70 -31.79
N SER A 679 -6.08 25.69 -32.02
CA SER A 679 -5.43 26.42 -33.12
C SER A 679 -4.79 25.40 -34.06
N VAL A 680 -5.37 25.17 -35.23
CA VAL A 680 -4.79 24.27 -36.24
C VAL A 680 -3.55 24.93 -36.84
N GLN A 681 -2.37 24.30 -36.72
CA GLN A 681 -1.17 24.77 -37.42
C GLN A 681 -1.28 24.47 -38.92
N GLY A 682 -1.81 25.46 -39.64
CA GLY A 682 -1.91 25.53 -41.09
C GLY A 682 -2.19 26.97 -41.51
N ALA A 683 -1.18 27.84 -41.40
CA ALA A 683 -1.12 29.20 -41.97
C ALA A 683 -2.23 30.23 -41.60
N LEU A 684 -3.06 30.02 -40.57
CA LEU A 684 -4.07 31.00 -40.14
C LEU A 684 -4.06 31.19 -38.62
N SER A 685 -4.04 32.45 -38.19
CA SER A 685 -3.83 32.91 -36.81
C SER A 685 -5.10 32.96 -35.96
N ASN A 686 -6.08 32.07 -36.18
CA ASN A 686 -7.36 32.11 -35.46
C ASN A 686 -7.85 30.71 -35.05
N PRO A 687 -8.32 30.49 -33.79
CA PRO A 687 -8.87 29.21 -33.36
C PRO A 687 -10.25 28.97 -33.99
N TYR A 688 -10.44 27.81 -34.62
CA TYR A 688 -11.71 27.46 -35.30
C TYR A 688 -12.77 26.94 -34.34
N SER A 689 -12.35 26.44 -33.17
CA SER A 689 -13.26 25.86 -32.21
C SER A 689 -12.82 26.09 -30.76
N THR A 690 -13.81 26.24 -29.89
CA THR A 690 -13.59 26.42 -28.45
C THR A 690 -14.50 25.49 -27.67
N ALA A 691 -13.95 24.77 -26.69
CA ALA A 691 -14.73 23.98 -25.74
C ALA A 691 -14.65 24.61 -24.35
N SER A 692 -15.79 24.74 -23.68
CA SER A 692 -15.85 25.10 -22.27
C SER A 692 -16.47 23.95 -21.50
N VAL A 693 -15.71 23.37 -20.59
CA VAL A 693 -16.11 22.18 -19.84
C VAL A 693 -15.97 22.41 -18.33
N THR A 694 -16.92 21.86 -17.58
CA THR A 694 -16.84 21.75 -16.13
C THR A 694 -16.38 20.36 -15.77
N LEU A 695 -15.29 20.28 -15.00
CA LEU A 695 -14.72 19.01 -14.55
C LEU A 695 -15.23 18.71 -13.14
N ASN A 696 -15.75 17.50 -12.94
CA ASN A 696 -16.09 16.99 -11.63
C ASN A 696 -14.94 16.12 -11.09
N PHE A 697 -14.32 16.64 -10.03
CA PHE A 697 -13.17 16.01 -9.40
C PHE A 697 -13.48 14.62 -8.79
N LEU A 698 -14.69 14.45 -8.26
CA LEU A 698 -15.06 13.32 -7.41
C LEU A 698 -15.53 12.09 -8.18
N ASP A 699 -16.07 12.26 -9.38
CA ASP A 699 -16.50 11.15 -10.24
C ASP A 699 -15.61 10.99 -11.48
N GLY A 700 -14.67 11.93 -11.71
CA GLY A 700 -13.81 11.91 -12.89
C GLY A 700 -14.58 12.15 -14.18
N THR A 701 -15.76 12.77 -14.12
CA THR A 701 -16.59 13.11 -15.27
C THR A 701 -16.64 14.63 -15.48
N GLY A 702 -17.32 15.06 -16.52
CA GLY A 702 -17.61 16.46 -16.75
C GLY A 702 -18.58 16.64 -17.91
N SER A 703 -19.00 17.86 -18.10
CA SER A 703 -19.85 18.23 -19.22
C SER A 703 -19.55 19.66 -19.65
N GLY A 704 -19.94 19.98 -20.87
CA GLY A 704 -19.69 21.31 -21.40
C GLY A 704 -20.34 21.56 -22.74
N THR A 705 -19.86 22.61 -23.38
CA THR A 705 -20.27 22.99 -24.74
C THR A 705 -19.04 23.14 -25.60
N TYR A 706 -19.18 22.75 -26.86
CA TYR A 706 -18.21 22.97 -27.91
C TYR A 706 -18.80 23.94 -28.92
N VAL A 707 -17.99 24.91 -29.35
CA VAL A 707 -18.35 25.87 -30.39
C VAL A 707 -17.45 25.68 -31.60
N ASP A 708 -18.04 25.52 -32.79
CA ASP A 708 -17.32 25.48 -34.08
C ASP A 708 -17.68 26.71 -34.90
N SER A 709 -16.71 27.60 -35.08
CA SER A 709 -16.88 28.85 -35.84
C SER A 709 -16.97 28.64 -37.36
N THR A 710 -16.72 27.42 -37.86
CA THR A 710 -16.77 27.07 -39.28
C THR A 710 -18.08 26.41 -39.72
N ASN A 711 -18.93 26.02 -38.77
CA ASN A 711 -20.15 25.25 -39.03
C ASN A 711 -21.42 26.08 -38.71
N PRO A 712 -22.45 26.12 -39.59
CA PRO A 712 -23.71 26.85 -39.35
C PRO A 712 -24.58 26.29 -38.20
N THR A 713 -24.26 25.11 -37.66
CA THR A 713 -24.73 24.61 -36.35
C THR A 713 -23.56 24.66 -35.37
N PRO A 714 -23.22 25.84 -34.83
CA PRO A 714 -21.91 26.11 -34.28
C PRO A 714 -21.78 25.66 -32.83
N THR A 715 -22.74 24.94 -32.23
CA THR A 715 -22.67 24.62 -30.80
C THR A 715 -23.30 23.28 -30.48
N GLY A 716 -22.59 22.44 -29.73
CA GLY A 716 -23.07 21.12 -29.29
C GLY A 716 -22.64 20.78 -27.86
N PRO A 717 -23.39 19.92 -27.15
CA PRO A 717 -22.98 19.43 -25.84
C PRO A 717 -21.76 18.50 -25.98
N VAL A 718 -20.87 18.54 -25.00
CA VAL A 718 -19.77 17.59 -24.84
C VAL A 718 -19.83 16.92 -23.47
N ALA A 719 -19.37 15.69 -23.41
CA ALA A 719 -19.11 14.95 -22.18
C ALA A 719 -17.59 14.90 -21.94
N VAL A 720 -17.20 14.78 -20.69
CA VAL A 720 -15.80 14.61 -20.29
C VAL A 720 -15.68 13.37 -19.42
N THR A 721 -14.67 12.57 -19.69
CA THR A 721 -14.31 11.42 -18.85
C THR A 721 -12.82 11.39 -18.62
N ARG A 722 -12.40 11.20 -17.37
CA ARG A 722 -10.99 11.09 -17.03
C ARG A 722 -10.44 9.72 -17.44
N ARG A 723 -9.28 9.71 -18.09
CA ARG A 723 -8.58 8.51 -18.53
C ARG A 723 -7.56 8.07 -17.50
#